data_AF-A0A9D3N688-F1
#
_entry.id   AF-A0A9D3N688-F1
#
_cell.length_a   1.000
_cell.length_b   1.000
_cell.length_c   1.000
_cell.angle_alpha   90.00
_cell.angle_beta   90.00
_cell.angle_gamma   90.00
#
_symmetry.space_group_name_H-M   'P 1'
#
loop_
_entity.id
_entity.type
_entity.pdbx_description
1 polymer ?
#
loop_
_entity_poly.entity_id
_entity_poly.type
_entity_poly.pdbx_seq_one_letter_code
_entity_poly.pdbx_strand_id
1 'polypeptide(L)'
;MEPDTEIIVLSDDEDTGGDHTGALDNSSILIVEDSDERKDMSSEPSVTVDDDVTITFSRKANVLPHARYDCTVSFSFTDSNISEAESSNAAYCEQCFCYICDHLASQCKFWTVPGFCHCNAHKRSVYWKSLRDKRIMGYLHELKFNFNPADMDSDLRRAETSLQEFARNLALKYATFFMAMGNLTQQSACACLCHSTNRRAADSSLANGSAAGCGRCYVEHQKFVLYEAMSIVQVLLVDADFPASFNKQLQDFFQILPLPPDFRKFRNSLNILSWDDPLLSAVLKGQNVTGVRHVKGRRPESLDEALVVVRTRVLKLQQQNRYRELARYLRVVKSDNAAKLQMMRDWVPLYLCKVGDYARAADSLLSPMYGSLCPASRLSPAQFGAYLKIFLSGHAPTGIPHPPPVEFSPYAQNVPMVQMDPLLSSTWSLIEGGSNLLKSQEVLKFALRVLSCNAAVFTHAESWTKVLKLANQSSSSPDGSCLPEPDYSFLMRTRDIASGILCELHRTSRIQIPKNFQQGYPDQALLLLVTQALAERLLHSQLKPILTVLLTFKSNPWAMRWLFSSLLVQPQTPQDLLCVTLEELVDPQCRSIMRVQDTAEQFFIASFLCLFFLEPRVLLHLNSYPITELLAKWNEFENPWQYHLRRMLEVNESSLSAEKQQILIQMIQWGLRQ
;
A
#
# COMPACT_ATOMS: atom_id res chain seq x y z
N MET A 1 37.90 22.44 -42.13
CA MET A 1 38.20 23.59 -41.26
C MET A 1 37.40 23.42 -40.01
N GLU A 2 37.97 22.64 -39.09
CA GLU A 2 37.54 22.53 -37.70
C GLU A 2 38.41 23.50 -36.88
N PRO A 3 37.89 24.12 -35.81
CA PRO A 3 38.70 24.99 -34.96
C PRO A 3 39.61 24.13 -34.06
N ASP A 4 40.93 24.38 -34.14
CA ASP A 4 41.93 23.79 -33.27
C ASP A 4 41.63 24.12 -31.81
N THR A 5 41.61 23.09 -30.98
CA THR A 5 41.35 23.19 -29.54
C THR A 5 42.69 23.30 -28.82
N GLU A 6 42.99 24.46 -28.23
CA GLU A 6 44.14 24.64 -27.34
C GLU A 6 43.93 23.82 -26.05
N ILE A 7 44.79 22.83 -25.80
CA ILE A 7 44.81 22.02 -24.58
C ILE A 7 45.87 22.61 -23.64
N ILE A 8 45.45 23.15 -22.50
CA ILE A 8 46.34 23.58 -21.41
C ILE A 8 46.47 22.41 -20.43
N VAL A 9 47.66 21.82 -20.33
CA VAL A 9 48.00 20.83 -19.30
C VAL A 9 48.65 21.58 -18.14
N LEU A 10 48.00 21.59 -16.97
CA LEU A 10 48.61 22.04 -15.71
C LEU A 10 49.13 20.80 -14.97
N SER A 11 50.44 20.70 -14.77
CA SER A 11 51.02 19.70 -13.86
C SER A 11 50.84 20.17 -12.42
N ASP A 12 50.30 19.28 -11.60
CA ASP A 12 49.99 19.46 -10.18
C ASP A 12 51.17 18.87 -9.38
N ASP A 13 52.02 19.73 -8.81
CA ASP A 13 53.06 19.33 -7.86
C ASP A 13 52.78 20.03 -6.52
N GLU A 14 51.99 19.39 -5.66
CA GLU A 14 52.06 19.61 -4.21
C GLU A 14 52.29 18.28 -3.50
N ASP A 15 53.57 17.98 -3.23
CA ASP A 15 53.94 16.95 -2.25
C ASP A 15 54.55 17.61 -1.01
N THR A 16 54.02 17.19 0.15
CA THR A 16 54.39 17.66 1.47
C THR A 16 55.48 16.78 2.06
N GLY A 17 56.63 17.38 2.40
CA GLY A 17 57.53 16.94 3.47
C GLY A 17 58.58 15.87 3.13
N GLY A 18 59.86 16.22 3.29
CA GLY A 18 60.95 15.24 3.38
C GLY A 18 62.33 15.80 3.05
N ASP A 19 63.31 15.45 3.87
CA ASP A 19 64.67 15.98 3.93
C ASP A 19 65.62 15.43 2.83
N HIS A 20 66.50 16.31 2.35
CA HIS A 20 67.85 16.10 1.78
C HIS A 20 68.19 15.16 0.58
N THR A 21 68.97 15.77 -0.34
CA THR A 21 70.07 15.29 -1.21
C THR A 21 69.78 14.83 -2.65
N GLY A 22 70.52 15.40 -3.61
CA GLY A 22 70.90 14.71 -4.86
C GLY A 22 70.48 15.37 -6.18
N ALA A 23 71.37 16.21 -6.70
CA ALA A 23 71.60 16.58 -8.10
C ALA A 23 70.96 15.77 -9.26
N LEU A 24 70.46 16.55 -10.25
CA LEU A 24 70.46 16.35 -11.72
C LEU A 24 69.56 15.24 -12.32
N ASP A 25 68.57 15.60 -13.14
CA ASP A 25 68.77 15.57 -14.61
C ASP A 25 67.70 16.36 -15.39
N ASN A 26 68.11 16.78 -16.59
CA ASN A 26 67.45 17.68 -17.51
C ASN A 26 66.27 17.05 -18.27
N SER A 27 65.21 17.83 -18.48
CA SER A 27 64.37 17.68 -19.69
C SER A 27 64.06 19.05 -20.28
N SER A 28 64.87 19.43 -21.27
CA SER A 28 64.71 20.60 -22.11
C SER A 28 63.56 20.39 -23.10
N ILE A 29 62.59 21.31 -23.18
CA ILE A 29 61.60 21.38 -24.26
C ILE A 29 61.94 22.59 -25.13
N LEU A 30 62.21 22.35 -26.41
CA LEU A 30 62.40 23.36 -27.46
C LEU A 30 61.04 23.71 -28.07
N ILE A 31 60.66 24.99 -28.03
CA ILE A 31 59.54 25.53 -28.82
C ILE A 31 60.15 26.20 -30.06
N VAL A 32 59.77 25.71 -31.25
CA VAL A 32 60.09 26.35 -32.54
C VAL A 32 58.88 27.21 -32.90
N GLU A 33 59.04 28.54 -32.89
CA GLU A 33 58.06 29.47 -33.46
C GLU A 33 58.48 29.85 -34.88
N ASP A 34 57.50 29.78 -35.79
CA ASP A 34 57.62 30.19 -37.19
C ASP A 34 57.52 31.72 -37.31
N SER A 35 58.31 32.29 -38.21
CA SER A 35 58.64 33.71 -38.28
C SER A 35 57.72 34.56 -39.18
N ASP A 36 57.73 35.88 -38.88
CA ASP A 36 57.26 37.06 -39.62
C ASP A 36 55.81 37.53 -39.33
N GLU A 37 55.50 38.80 -39.03
CA GLU A 37 55.99 40.06 -39.63
C GLU A 37 56.11 41.25 -38.63
N ARG A 38 56.80 42.31 -39.09
CA ARG A 38 57.36 43.47 -38.37
C ARG A 38 56.44 44.70 -38.30
N LYS A 39 56.60 45.51 -37.23
CA LYS A 39 56.51 47.00 -37.07
C LYS A 39 55.88 47.36 -35.70
N ASP A 40 56.24 48.40 -34.95
CA ASP A 40 57.14 49.54 -35.10
C ASP A 40 57.51 50.05 -33.69
N MET A 41 58.50 50.93 -33.65
CA MET A 41 59.37 51.35 -32.53
C MET A 41 58.76 52.41 -31.57
N SER A 42 59.05 52.36 -30.24
CA SER A 42 59.47 53.53 -29.41
C SER A 42 59.63 53.30 -27.89
N SER A 43 60.73 53.90 -27.38
CA SER A 43 61.07 54.37 -26.01
C SER A 43 61.40 53.37 -24.88
N GLU A 44 62.69 53.33 -24.54
CA GLU A 44 63.28 52.74 -23.32
C GLU A 44 63.09 53.63 -22.08
N PRO A 45 63.06 53.03 -20.87
CA PRO A 45 63.64 53.63 -19.69
C PRO A 45 64.91 52.87 -19.26
N SER A 46 65.98 53.63 -19.06
CA SER A 46 67.31 53.19 -18.64
C SER A 46 67.29 52.44 -17.31
N VAL A 47 67.78 51.19 -17.30
CA VAL A 47 68.14 50.47 -16.07
C VAL A 47 69.63 50.12 -16.16
N THR A 48 70.41 50.65 -15.22
CA THR A 48 71.83 50.33 -15.03
C THR A 48 72.00 48.86 -14.68
N VAL A 49 72.69 48.09 -15.53
CA VAL A 49 73.06 46.70 -15.30
C VAL A 49 74.58 46.58 -15.41
N ASP A 50 75.15 45.77 -14.52
CA ASP A 50 76.55 45.37 -14.35
C ASP A 50 77.27 45.06 -15.68
N ASP A 51 78.57 45.39 -15.78
CA ASP A 51 79.37 45.47 -17.03
C ASP A 51 79.56 44.12 -17.80
N ASP A 52 78.96 43.01 -17.35
CA ASP A 52 79.01 41.69 -17.99
C ASP A 52 77.64 41.16 -18.50
N VAL A 53 76.55 41.95 -18.44
CA VAL A 53 75.23 41.53 -18.95
C VAL A 53 74.58 42.59 -19.85
N THR A 54 74.49 42.30 -21.15
CA THR A 54 73.77 43.13 -22.12
C THR A 54 72.35 42.60 -22.33
N ILE A 55 71.32 43.41 -22.04
CA ILE A 55 69.93 43.09 -22.38
C ILE A 55 69.77 43.24 -23.90
N THR A 56 69.67 42.12 -24.62
CA THR A 56 69.56 42.10 -26.09
C THR A 56 68.13 42.28 -26.60
N PHE A 57 67.13 42.03 -25.75
CA PHE A 57 65.71 42.21 -26.04
C PHE A 57 64.92 42.28 -24.73
N SER A 58 63.97 43.21 -24.63
CA SER A 58 62.98 43.23 -23.54
C SER A 58 61.59 43.44 -24.13
N ARG A 59 60.65 42.59 -23.74
CA ARG A 59 59.23 42.74 -24.06
C ARG A 59 58.44 42.72 -22.77
N LYS A 60 57.46 43.62 -22.65
CA LYS A 60 56.54 43.64 -21.52
C LYS A 60 55.73 42.34 -21.53
N ALA A 61 55.76 41.59 -20.43
CA ALA A 61 54.97 40.37 -20.29
C ALA A 61 53.47 40.68 -20.39
N ASN A 62 52.72 39.77 -21.01
CA ASN A 62 51.27 39.85 -21.00
C ASN A 62 50.78 39.62 -19.57
N VAL A 63 50.12 40.62 -18.99
CA VAL A 63 49.52 40.50 -17.65
C VAL A 63 48.31 39.58 -17.76
N LEU A 64 48.40 38.40 -17.16
CA LEU A 64 47.28 37.46 -17.10
C LEU A 64 46.23 37.92 -16.07
N PRO A 65 44.96 37.46 -16.19
CA PRO A 65 43.95 37.71 -15.17
C PRO A 65 44.43 37.28 -13.77
N HIS A 66 44.36 38.18 -12.80
CA HIS A 66 44.87 37.95 -11.45
C HIS A 66 43.98 38.57 -10.39
N ALA A 67 44.05 38.06 -9.17
CA ALA A 67 43.26 38.61 -8.08
C ALA A 67 43.76 40.01 -7.77
N ARG A 68 42.86 40.92 -7.41
CA ARG A 68 43.23 42.31 -7.10
C ARG A 68 44.36 42.45 -6.06
N TYR A 69 44.43 41.56 -5.07
CA TYR A 69 45.48 41.59 -4.05
C TYR A 69 46.87 41.10 -4.53
N ASP A 70 46.94 40.51 -5.72
CA ASP A 70 48.18 40.11 -6.38
C ASP A 70 48.59 41.10 -7.49
N CYS A 71 47.85 42.21 -7.65
CA CYS A 71 48.13 43.23 -8.64
C CYS A 71 49.36 44.07 -8.25
N THR A 72 50.06 44.63 -9.24
CA THR A 72 51.14 45.61 -9.02
C THR A 72 50.64 46.95 -8.49
N VAL A 73 49.33 47.21 -8.57
CA VAL A 73 48.68 48.37 -7.93
C VAL A 73 48.61 48.10 -6.42
N SER A 74 49.07 49.06 -5.61
CA SER A 74 49.12 48.95 -4.15
C SER A 74 47.82 48.41 -3.54
N PHE A 75 47.96 47.39 -2.68
CA PHE A 75 46.86 46.72 -1.99
C PHE A 75 47.05 46.79 -0.47
N SER A 76 46.00 47.17 0.25
CA SER A 76 45.95 47.17 1.71
C SER A 76 45.09 46.01 2.21
N PHE A 77 45.68 45.13 3.02
CA PHE A 77 44.98 43.97 3.59
C PHE A 77 44.05 44.42 4.73
N THR A 78 42.77 44.02 4.66
CA THR A 78 41.77 44.27 5.70
C THR A 78 40.94 43.02 5.95
N ASP A 79 40.65 42.73 7.21
CA ASP A 79 39.98 41.47 7.54
C ASP A 79 38.49 41.48 7.20
N SER A 80 37.75 42.55 7.54
CA SER A 80 36.30 42.60 7.36
C SER A 80 35.74 43.99 7.04
N ASN A 81 36.58 44.91 6.52
CA ASN A 81 36.11 46.25 6.18
C ASN A 81 35.30 46.22 4.87
N ILE A 82 33.98 46.27 4.99
CA ILE A 82 33.01 46.36 3.88
C ILE A 82 32.46 47.78 3.71
N SER A 83 32.77 48.69 4.63
CA SER A 83 32.14 50.01 4.72
C SER A 83 32.56 50.92 3.57
N GLU A 84 33.84 50.92 3.22
CA GLU A 84 34.42 51.75 2.16
C GLU A 84 35.69 51.10 1.57
N ALA A 85 36.14 51.60 0.42
CA ALA A 85 37.37 51.11 -0.20
C ALA A 85 38.59 51.53 0.65
N GLU A 86 39.39 50.56 1.09
CA GLU A 86 40.54 50.85 1.92
C GLU A 86 41.67 51.42 1.07
N SER A 87 42.07 52.67 1.30
CA SER A 87 43.21 53.30 0.63
C SER A 87 43.12 53.23 -0.91
N SER A 88 44.10 52.61 -1.57
CA SER A 88 44.16 52.41 -3.02
C SER A 88 43.34 51.21 -3.52
N ASN A 89 42.57 50.53 -2.65
CA ASN A 89 41.95 49.26 -3.02
C ASN A 89 40.91 49.36 -4.14
N ALA A 90 40.28 50.53 -4.30
CA ALA A 90 39.36 50.79 -5.40
C ALA A 90 40.03 50.71 -6.78
N ALA A 91 41.34 50.99 -6.89
CA ALA A 91 42.05 51.08 -8.16
C ALA A 91 42.43 49.69 -8.68
N TYR A 92 41.99 49.32 -9.89
CA TYR A 92 42.28 48.04 -10.52
C TYR A 92 42.87 48.24 -11.92
N CYS A 93 43.67 47.28 -12.38
CA CYS A 93 44.04 47.19 -13.79
C CYS A 93 42.99 46.38 -14.56
N GLU A 94 43.04 46.42 -15.90
CA GLU A 94 42.06 45.76 -16.77
C GLU A 94 41.97 44.23 -16.57
N GLN A 95 43.01 43.63 -16.01
CA GLN A 95 43.14 42.18 -15.77
C GLN A 95 42.84 41.76 -14.33
N CYS A 96 42.53 42.71 -13.43
CA CYS A 96 42.14 42.35 -12.07
C CYS A 96 40.76 41.69 -12.08
N PHE A 97 40.60 40.58 -11.36
CA PHE A 97 39.29 40.02 -11.02
C PHE A 97 38.90 40.30 -9.58
N CYS A 98 37.59 40.36 -9.36
CA CYS A 98 36.99 40.47 -8.05
C CYS A 98 37.00 39.11 -7.35
N TYR A 99 37.71 39.03 -6.22
CA TYR A 99 37.85 37.80 -5.44
C TYR A 99 36.50 37.17 -5.05
N ILE A 100 35.49 37.98 -4.72
CA ILE A 100 34.16 37.51 -4.33
C ILE A 100 33.30 37.12 -5.55
N CYS A 101 33.40 37.85 -6.68
CA CYS A 101 32.53 37.64 -7.84
C CYS A 101 33.06 36.65 -8.87
N ASP A 102 34.38 36.38 -8.88
CA ASP A 102 35.05 35.56 -9.89
C ASP A 102 34.86 36.07 -11.34
N HIS A 103 34.76 37.39 -11.49
CA HIS A 103 34.72 38.11 -12.77
C HIS A 103 35.60 39.36 -12.70
N LEU A 104 35.91 39.99 -13.85
CA LEU A 104 36.72 41.20 -13.90
C LEU A 104 36.22 42.28 -12.95
N ALA A 105 37.15 43.00 -12.30
CA ALA A 105 36.84 44.05 -11.34
C ALA A 105 35.96 45.15 -11.97
N SER A 106 36.18 45.45 -13.25
CA SER A 106 35.35 46.37 -14.06
C SER A 106 33.89 45.94 -14.21
N GLN A 107 33.61 44.63 -14.11
CA GLN A 107 32.26 44.07 -14.22
C GLN A 107 31.60 43.87 -12.84
N CYS A 108 32.33 44.13 -11.76
CA CYS A 108 31.83 43.95 -10.40
C CYS A 108 30.93 45.12 -9.98
N LYS A 109 29.61 44.89 -9.98
CA LYS A 109 28.61 45.87 -9.53
C LYS A 109 28.77 46.34 -8.07
N PHE A 110 29.51 45.59 -7.26
CA PHE A 110 29.73 45.85 -5.84
C PHE A 110 31.17 46.28 -5.52
N TRP A 111 31.95 46.68 -6.53
CA TRP A 111 33.39 46.90 -6.37
C TRP A 111 33.71 47.92 -5.25
N THR A 112 33.10 49.09 -5.31
CA THR A 112 33.29 50.22 -4.36
C THR A 112 32.00 50.61 -3.65
N VAL A 113 30.97 49.76 -3.66
CA VAL A 113 29.67 50.08 -3.05
C VAL A 113 29.81 50.16 -1.53
N PRO A 114 29.50 51.30 -0.88
CA PRO A 114 29.62 51.42 0.56
C PRO A 114 28.74 50.42 1.31
N GLY A 115 29.29 49.83 2.38
CA GLY A 115 28.65 48.78 3.17
C GLY A 115 28.75 47.36 2.59
N PHE A 116 29.18 47.20 1.33
CA PHE A 116 29.36 45.90 0.67
C PHE A 116 30.53 45.90 -0.34
N CYS A 117 31.60 46.67 -0.08
CA CYS A 117 32.66 46.85 -1.07
C CYS A 117 33.49 45.56 -1.25
N HIS A 118 33.65 45.10 -2.49
CA HIS A 118 34.43 43.90 -2.79
C HIS A 118 35.91 44.19 -3.05
N CYS A 119 36.29 45.44 -3.29
CA CYS A 119 37.66 45.84 -3.63
C CYS A 119 38.70 45.54 -2.54
N ASN A 120 38.25 45.38 -1.29
CA ASN A 120 39.07 45.01 -0.13
C ASN A 120 39.28 43.49 0.02
N ALA A 121 38.58 42.67 -0.77
CA ALA A 121 38.52 41.23 -0.53
C ALA A 121 39.81 40.50 -0.96
N HIS A 122 40.29 39.60 -0.10
CA HIS A 122 41.50 38.81 -0.35
C HIS A 122 41.49 37.42 0.31
N LYS A 123 42.31 36.49 -0.21
CA LYS A 123 42.35 35.09 0.26
C LYS A 123 42.81 34.90 1.70
N ARG A 124 43.61 35.84 2.22
CA ARG A 124 44.21 35.74 3.58
C ARG A 124 43.20 35.98 4.73
N SER A 125 42.04 36.57 4.46
CA SER A 125 41.03 36.82 5.49
C SER A 125 40.03 35.67 5.52
N VAL A 126 39.79 35.16 6.74
CA VAL A 126 38.75 34.15 7.00
C VAL A 126 37.36 34.68 6.62
N TYR A 127 37.10 35.97 6.86
CA TYR A 127 35.83 36.61 6.55
C TYR A 127 35.59 36.66 5.04
N TRP A 128 36.56 37.18 4.27
CA TRP A 128 36.43 37.27 2.81
C TRP A 128 36.36 35.89 2.15
N LYS A 129 37.13 34.93 2.66
CA LYS A 129 37.07 33.53 2.22
C LYS A 129 35.67 32.94 2.47
N SER A 130 35.11 33.08 3.67
CA SER A 130 33.76 32.61 3.96
C SER A 130 32.68 33.28 3.09
N LEU A 131 32.82 34.58 2.82
CA LEU A 131 31.88 35.30 1.94
C LEU A 131 31.95 34.81 0.49
N ARG A 132 33.15 34.54 -0.02
CA ARG A 132 33.36 33.92 -1.34
C ARG A 132 32.78 32.51 -1.40
N ASP A 133 33.11 31.68 -0.41
CA ASP A 133 32.69 30.28 -0.34
C ASP A 133 31.16 30.17 -0.32
N LYS A 134 30.48 31.01 0.49
CA LYS A 134 29.01 31.13 0.51
C LYS A 134 28.42 31.46 -0.85
N ARG A 135 29.05 32.36 -1.58
CA ARG A 135 28.56 32.79 -2.90
C ARG A 135 28.78 31.74 -3.98
N ILE A 136 29.93 31.06 -3.97
CA ILE A 136 30.26 30.01 -4.94
C ILE A 136 29.33 28.82 -4.76
N MET A 137 29.07 28.43 -3.52
CA MET A 137 28.28 27.24 -3.20
C MET A 137 26.76 27.50 -3.17
N GLY A 138 26.31 28.74 -2.97
CA GLY A 138 24.88 29.08 -2.94
C GLY A 138 24.07 28.23 -1.95
N TYR A 139 22.99 27.59 -2.42
CA TYR A 139 22.15 26.72 -1.61
C TYR A 139 22.88 25.45 -1.11
N LEU A 140 23.92 24.97 -1.80
CA LEU A 140 24.74 23.86 -1.29
C LEU A 140 25.45 24.20 0.03
N HIS A 141 25.87 25.46 0.21
CA HIS A 141 26.42 25.92 1.49
C HIS A 141 25.33 25.99 2.57
N GLU A 142 24.12 26.43 2.23
CA GLU A 142 22.98 26.42 3.17
C GLU A 142 22.59 25.00 3.61
N LEU A 143 22.75 24.02 2.72
CA LEU A 143 22.56 22.58 2.99
C LEU A 143 23.70 21.95 3.83
N LYS A 144 24.72 22.73 4.21
CA LYS A 144 25.90 22.29 4.98
C LYS A 144 26.61 21.09 4.33
N PHE A 145 26.68 21.07 3.01
CA PHE A 145 27.61 20.17 2.36
C PHE A 145 29.04 20.63 2.64
N ASN A 146 29.84 19.76 3.25
CA ASN A 146 31.23 20.03 3.58
C ASN A 146 32.12 19.52 2.43
N PHE A 147 32.30 20.33 1.40
CA PHE A 147 33.34 20.14 0.38
C PHE A 147 34.10 21.46 0.19
N ASN A 148 35.32 21.41 -0.34
CA ASN A 148 36.07 22.63 -0.62
C ASN A 148 35.41 23.33 -1.82
N PRO A 149 35.20 24.65 -1.84
CA PRO A 149 34.65 25.32 -3.03
C PRO A 149 35.48 25.10 -4.31
N ALA A 150 36.77 24.73 -4.16
CA ALA A 150 37.61 24.30 -5.27
C ALA A 150 37.14 22.98 -5.91
N ASP A 151 36.45 22.12 -5.16
CA ASP A 151 35.93 20.82 -5.60
C ASP A 151 34.60 20.94 -6.36
N MET A 152 34.12 22.16 -6.64
CA MET A 152 32.89 22.43 -7.39
C MET A 152 33.00 21.99 -8.85
N ASP A 153 32.75 20.70 -9.08
CA ASP A 153 32.69 20.07 -10.40
C ASP A 153 31.38 20.41 -11.15
N SER A 154 31.23 19.83 -12.35
CA SER A 154 30.05 20.03 -13.19
C SER A 154 28.75 19.52 -12.55
N ASP A 155 28.82 18.51 -11.70
CA ASP A 155 27.64 17.88 -11.11
C ASP A 155 27.17 18.65 -9.88
N LEU A 156 28.09 19.16 -9.05
CA LEU A 156 27.77 20.09 -7.96
C LEU A 156 27.22 21.41 -8.50
N ARG A 157 27.77 21.94 -9.60
CA ARG A 157 27.20 23.13 -10.27
C ARG A 157 25.79 22.86 -10.81
N ARG A 158 25.55 21.67 -11.35
CA ARG A 158 24.22 21.24 -11.81
C ARG A 158 23.24 21.10 -10.65
N ALA A 159 23.69 20.56 -9.51
CA ALA A 159 22.90 20.44 -8.29
C ALA A 159 22.50 21.82 -7.74
N GLU A 160 23.45 22.75 -7.63
CA GLU A 160 23.17 24.13 -7.22
C GLU A 160 22.19 24.82 -8.18
N THR A 161 22.40 24.67 -9.48
CA THR A 161 21.48 25.22 -10.49
C THR A 161 20.06 24.66 -10.32
N SER A 162 19.95 23.36 -10.03
CA SER A 162 18.66 22.69 -9.80
C SER A 162 17.99 23.17 -8.50
N LEU A 163 18.77 23.43 -7.45
CA LEU A 163 18.26 24.00 -6.19
C LEU A 163 17.76 25.44 -6.40
N GLN A 164 18.51 26.26 -7.15
CA GLN A 164 18.08 27.61 -7.52
C GLN A 164 16.81 27.59 -8.36
N GLU A 165 16.72 26.69 -9.34
CA GLU A 165 15.52 26.53 -10.17
C GLU A 165 14.33 26.04 -9.34
N PHE A 166 14.52 25.09 -8.42
CA PHE A 166 13.50 24.65 -7.48
C PHE A 166 12.99 25.80 -6.60
N ALA A 167 13.90 26.55 -5.97
CA ALA A 167 13.57 27.69 -5.13
C ALA A 167 12.82 28.77 -5.93
N ARG A 168 13.27 29.07 -7.15
CA ARG A 168 12.61 30.00 -8.08
C ARG A 168 11.22 29.51 -8.48
N ASN A 169 11.06 28.24 -8.83
CA ASN A 169 9.78 27.66 -9.23
C ASN A 169 8.79 27.62 -8.06
N LEU A 170 9.26 27.30 -6.85
CA LEU A 170 8.47 27.37 -5.62
C LEU A 170 8.02 28.80 -5.34
N ALA A 171 8.93 29.77 -5.43
CA ALA A 171 8.63 31.18 -5.26
C ALA A 171 7.64 31.68 -6.33
N LEU A 172 7.78 31.25 -7.59
CA LEU A 172 6.87 31.61 -8.67
C LEU A 172 5.49 31.00 -8.46
N LYS A 173 5.38 29.70 -8.13
CA LYS A 173 4.10 29.06 -7.79
C LYS A 173 3.43 29.76 -6.61
N TYR A 174 4.20 30.13 -5.59
CA TYR A 174 3.72 30.89 -4.44
C TYR A 174 3.25 32.30 -4.86
N ALA A 175 3.99 33.00 -5.71
CA ALA A 175 3.65 34.33 -6.21
C ALA A 175 2.44 34.31 -7.16
N THR A 176 2.32 33.34 -8.08
CA THR A 176 1.16 33.16 -8.95
C THR A 176 -0.08 32.84 -8.11
N PHE A 177 0.04 31.99 -7.09
CA PHE A 177 -1.02 31.74 -6.12
C PHE A 177 -1.42 33.03 -5.36
N PHE A 178 -0.45 33.82 -4.91
CA PHE A 178 -0.69 35.10 -4.23
C PHE A 178 -1.37 36.14 -5.15
N MET A 179 -0.91 36.28 -6.39
CA MET A 179 -1.45 37.20 -7.41
C MET A 179 -2.86 36.79 -7.86
N ALA A 180 -3.10 35.49 -8.06
CA ALA A 180 -4.44 34.97 -8.36
C ALA A 180 -5.45 35.28 -7.24
N MET A 181 -4.98 35.52 -6.01
CA MET A 181 -5.81 35.91 -4.87
C MET A 181 -5.84 37.42 -4.61
N GLY A 182 -4.86 38.19 -5.08
CA GLY A 182 -4.88 39.65 -5.06
C GLY A 182 -5.99 40.25 -5.94
N ASN A 183 -6.28 39.60 -7.08
CA ASN A 183 -7.39 39.99 -7.97
C ASN A 183 -8.79 39.60 -7.46
N LEU A 184 -8.91 38.83 -6.37
CA LEU A 184 -10.18 38.49 -5.74
C LEU A 184 -10.62 39.49 -4.65
N THR A 185 -9.89 40.60 -4.49
CA THR A 185 -10.32 41.73 -3.63
C THR A 185 -11.45 42.56 -4.25
N GLN A 186 -11.83 42.31 -5.52
CA GLN A 186 -13.12 42.70 -6.06
C GLN A 186 -14.02 41.47 -6.18
N GLN A 187 -14.98 41.39 -5.24
CA GLN A 187 -16.27 40.72 -5.36
C GLN A 187 -16.33 39.54 -6.36
N SER A 188 -15.89 38.34 -5.97
CA SER A 188 -16.39 37.14 -6.66
C SER A 188 -16.25 35.88 -5.79
N ALA A 189 -17.26 35.02 -5.91
CA ALA A 189 -17.48 33.84 -5.11
C ALA A 189 -16.28 32.88 -5.09
N CYS A 190 -15.94 32.36 -3.90
CA CYS A 190 -14.96 31.28 -3.77
C CYS A 190 -15.41 30.05 -4.55
N ALA A 191 -14.58 29.55 -5.46
CA ALA A 191 -14.79 28.28 -6.17
C ALA A 191 -14.39 27.04 -5.34
N CYS A 192 -14.09 27.23 -4.06
CA CYS A 192 -13.73 26.16 -3.14
C CYS A 192 -14.95 25.30 -2.75
N LEU A 193 -14.78 23.98 -2.69
CA LEU A 193 -15.84 23.01 -2.38
C LEU A 193 -16.54 23.24 -1.04
N CYS A 194 -15.88 23.91 -0.09
CA CYS A 194 -16.42 24.28 1.23
C CYS A 194 -17.62 25.24 1.18
N HIS A 195 -17.90 25.86 0.02
CA HIS A 195 -19.10 26.70 -0.18
C HIS A 195 -20.04 26.20 -1.30
N SER A 196 -19.80 25.00 -1.85
CA SER A 196 -20.66 24.43 -2.90
C SER A 196 -22.12 24.22 -2.46
N THR A 197 -22.38 24.06 -1.15
CA THR A 197 -23.72 23.99 -0.56
C THR A 197 -24.50 25.30 -0.63
N ASN A 198 -23.82 26.45 -0.73
CA ASN A 198 -24.48 27.76 -0.84
C ASN A 198 -24.92 28.12 -2.26
N ARG A 199 -24.48 27.37 -3.30
CA ARG A 199 -24.97 27.62 -4.67
C ARG A 199 -26.44 27.25 -4.87
N ARG A 200 -27.02 26.38 -4.04
CA ARG A 200 -28.46 26.02 -4.11
C ARG A 200 -29.37 26.93 -3.27
N ALA A 201 -28.81 27.77 -2.42
CA ALA A 201 -29.57 28.73 -1.59
C ALA A 201 -29.63 30.14 -2.18
N ALA A 202 -28.85 30.42 -3.24
CA ALA A 202 -28.83 31.72 -3.90
C ALA A 202 -30.02 31.97 -4.85
N ASP A 203 -30.86 30.96 -5.09
CA ASP A 203 -32.06 31.07 -5.93
C ASP A 203 -33.32 31.51 -5.14
N SER A 204 -33.23 31.69 -3.81
CA SER A 204 -34.30 32.27 -2.99
C SER A 204 -33.94 33.69 -2.60
N SER A 205 -34.66 34.65 -3.17
CA SER A 205 -34.47 36.11 -3.15
C SER A 205 -34.71 36.81 -1.79
N LEU A 206 -34.40 36.18 -0.66
CA LEU A 206 -34.57 36.75 0.67
C LEU A 206 -33.45 36.29 1.62
N ALA A 207 -32.23 36.81 1.44
CA ALA A 207 -31.21 36.73 2.49
C ALA A 207 -30.37 38.01 2.48
N ASN A 208 -30.55 38.82 3.53
CA ASN A 208 -29.73 40.00 3.81
C ASN A 208 -28.25 39.60 3.88
N GLY A 209 -27.46 40.14 2.94
CA GLY A 209 -26.04 39.91 2.83
C GLY A 209 -25.28 40.48 4.02
N SER A 210 -24.81 39.60 4.90
CA SER A 210 -23.60 39.85 5.67
C SER A 210 -22.41 39.29 4.88
N ALA A 211 -21.70 40.19 4.20
CA ALA A 211 -20.48 39.89 3.46
C ALA A 211 -19.30 39.68 4.44
N ALA A 212 -19.26 38.53 5.11
CA ALA A 212 -18.08 38.08 5.83
C ALA A 212 -17.15 37.32 4.86
N GLY A 213 -16.17 38.04 4.30
CA GLY A 213 -15.14 37.48 3.41
C GLY A 213 -14.32 36.35 4.04
N CYS A 214 -13.96 35.35 3.22
CA CYS A 214 -13.30 34.11 3.69
C CYS A 214 -11.83 34.34 4.07
N GLY A 215 -11.55 34.71 5.31
CA GLY A 215 -10.19 34.67 5.88
C GLY A 215 -9.66 33.23 6.13
N ARG A 216 -10.56 32.23 6.29
CA ARG A 216 -10.17 30.85 6.65
C ARG A 216 -9.75 29.97 5.46
N CYS A 217 -10.18 30.27 4.23
CA CYS A 217 -9.86 29.48 3.04
C CYS A 217 -8.38 29.63 2.64
N TYR A 218 -7.80 30.82 2.85
CA TYR A 218 -6.40 31.16 2.56
C TYR A 218 -5.41 30.21 3.24
N VAL A 219 -5.58 30.01 4.55
CA VAL A 219 -4.69 29.18 5.37
C VAL A 219 -4.78 27.70 4.99
N GLU A 220 -5.98 27.21 4.69
CA GLU A 220 -6.19 25.80 4.29
C GLU A 220 -5.60 25.49 2.91
N HIS A 221 -5.67 26.42 1.95
CA HIS A 221 -5.04 26.24 0.63
C HIS A 221 -3.50 26.28 0.71
N GLN A 222 -2.92 27.15 1.54
CA GLN A 222 -1.47 27.15 1.77
C GLN A 222 -0.98 25.87 2.47
N LYS A 223 -1.76 25.33 3.42
CA LYS A 223 -1.49 24.01 4.03
C LYS A 223 -1.45 22.90 2.98
N PHE A 224 -2.34 22.99 1.98
CA PHE A 224 -2.41 21.99 0.91
C PHE A 224 -1.16 21.96 0.03
N VAL A 225 -0.70 23.12 -0.47
CA VAL A 225 0.50 23.19 -1.34
C VAL A 225 1.75 22.73 -0.60
N LEU A 226 1.92 23.14 0.66
CA LEU A 226 3.04 22.67 1.47
C LEU A 226 2.94 21.17 1.72
N TYR A 227 1.75 20.66 2.04
CA TYR A 227 1.50 19.24 2.24
C TYR A 227 1.81 18.41 0.98
N GLU A 228 1.43 18.88 -0.20
CA GLU A 228 1.73 18.25 -1.48
C GLU A 228 3.24 18.18 -1.72
N ALA A 229 3.95 19.31 -1.60
CA ALA A 229 5.40 19.36 -1.75
C ALA A 229 6.13 18.45 -0.75
N MET A 230 5.73 18.48 0.52
CA MET A 230 6.29 17.61 1.56
C MET A 230 6.04 16.14 1.27
N SER A 231 4.84 15.80 0.80
CA SER A 231 4.49 14.42 0.46
C SER A 231 5.36 13.88 -0.67
N ILE A 232 5.68 14.69 -1.69
CA ILE A 232 6.60 14.30 -2.77
C ILE A 232 8.00 14.01 -2.20
N VAL A 233 8.51 14.90 -1.34
CA VAL A 233 9.83 14.69 -0.70
C VAL A 233 9.80 13.44 0.18
N GLN A 234 8.73 13.21 0.93
CA GLN A 234 8.56 12.02 1.76
C GLN A 234 8.56 10.72 0.95
N VAL A 235 7.91 10.73 -0.21
CA VAL A 235 7.94 9.59 -1.15
C VAL A 235 9.37 9.35 -1.63
N LEU A 236 10.07 10.39 -2.07
CA LEU A 236 11.44 10.28 -2.56
C LEU A 236 12.40 9.76 -1.49
N LEU A 237 12.28 10.21 -0.25
CA LEU A 237 13.11 9.77 0.88
C LEU A 237 12.94 8.27 1.22
N VAL A 238 11.79 7.68 0.89
CA VAL A 238 11.53 6.25 1.09
C VAL A 238 11.93 5.43 -0.15
N ASP A 239 11.59 5.95 -1.33
CA ASP A 239 11.69 5.22 -2.59
C ASP A 239 13.12 5.23 -3.16
N ALA A 240 13.83 6.35 -3.04
CA ALA A 240 15.23 6.45 -3.45
C ALA A 240 16.17 5.88 -2.38
N ASP A 241 17.33 5.41 -2.82
CA ASP A 241 18.38 4.86 -1.95
C ASP A 241 19.40 5.95 -1.58
N PHE A 242 18.93 6.97 -0.86
CA PHE A 242 19.80 8.05 -0.38
C PHE A 242 20.66 7.59 0.82
N PRO A 243 21.91 8.05 0.92
CA PRO A 243 22.72 7.87 2.14
C PRO A 243 22.03 8.48 3.36
N ALA A 244 22.17 7.84 4.53
CA ALA A 244 21.59 8.33 5.78
C ALA A 244 22.07 9.75 6.15
N SER A 245 23.31 10.09 5.76
CA SER A 245 23.87 11.45 5.90
C SER A 245 23.08 12.49 5.11
N PHE A 246 22.71 12.18 3.86
CA PHE A 246 21.93 13.06 3.00
C PHE A 246 20.51 13.28 3.54
N ASN A 247 19.84 12.20 3.97
CA ASN A 247 18.51 12.30 4.57
C ASN A 247 18.51 13.21 5.80
N LYS A 248 19.55 13.11 6.63
CA LYS A 248 19.73 13.98 7.80
C LYS A 248 19.99 15.43 7.41
N GLN A 249 20.83 15.69 6.41
CA GLN A 249 21.08 17.05 5.90
C GLN A 249 19.80 17.69 5.37
N LEU A 250 18.97 16.95 4.62
CA LEU A 250 17.70 17.45 4.11
C LEU A 250 16.69 17.74 5.24
N GLN A 251 16.64 16.87 6.25
CA GLN A 251 15.84 17.10 7.46
C GLN A 251 16.28 18.36 8.22
N ASP A 252 17.59 18.50 8.45
CA ASP A 252 18.18 19.65 9.14
C ASP A 252 17.89 20.95 8.37
N PHE A 253 18.04 20.94 7.05
CA PHE A 253 17.71 22.07 6.18
C PHE A 253 16.24 22.48 6.32
N PHE A 254 15.32 21.52 6.19
CA PHE A 254 13.89 21.80 6.30
C PHE A 254 13.51 22.37 7.68
N GLN A 255 14.18 21.91 8.74
CA GLN A 255 13.98 22.44 10.08
C GLN A 255 14.49 23.87 10.25
N ILE A 256 15.43 24.35 9.43
CA ILE A 256 15.97 25.71 9.48
C ILE A 256 15.10 26.70 8.67
N LEU A 257 14.29 26.21 7.73
CA LEU A 257 13.42 27.06 6.91
C LEU A 257 12.49 27.93 7.79
N PRO A 258 12.38 29.24 7.51
CA PRO A 258 11.50 30.14 8.25
C PRO A 258 10.04 29.86 7.88
N LEU A 259 9.40 28.96 8.64
CA LEU A 259 7.98 28.64 8.47
C LEU A 259 7.08 29.63 9.23
N PRO A 260 5.98 30.13 8.63
CA PRO A 260 5.01 30.95 9.35
C PRO A 260 4.37 30.18 10.54
N PRO A 261 3.83 30.87 11.55
CA PRO A 261 3.33 30.23 12.79
C PRO A 261 2.39 29.04 12.56
N ASP A 262 1.45 29.16 11.61
CA ASP A 262 0.46 28.13 11.28
C ASP A 262 1.06 26.85 10.65
N PHE A 263 2.32 26.92 10.18
CA PHE A 263 3.04 25.84 9.51
C PHE A 263 4.12 25.20 10.37
N ARG A 264 4.39 25.73 11.56
CA ARG A 264 5.39 25.17 12.48
C ARG A 264 5.12 23.71 12.85
N LYS A 265 3.85 23.28 12.84
CA LYS A 265 3.46 21.87 13.04
C LYS A 265 4.05 20.91 12.00
N PHE A 266 4.39 21.41 10.81
CA PHE A 266 4.98 20.63 9.75
C PHE A 266 6.51 20.56 9.84
N ARG A 267 7.17 21.28 10.75
CA ARG A 267 8.64 21.33 10.83
C ARG A 267 9.32 19.95 10.91
N ASN A 268 8.61 18.98 11.48
CA ASN A 268 9.08 17.59 11.65
C ASN A 268 8.48 16.61 10.63
N SER A 269 7.80 17.09 9.58
CA SER A 269 7.14 16.24 8.60
C SER A 269 8.12 15.37 7.83
N LEU A 270 9.36 15.84 7.63
CA LEU A 270 10.41 15.07 6.96
C LEU A 270 11.20 14.14 7.89
N ASN A 271 10.84 14.04 9.17
CA ASN A 271 11.46 13.12 10.13
C ASN A 271 11.00 11.67 9.87
N ILE A 272 11.37 11.15 8.71
CA ILE A 272 11.08 9.80 8.24
C ILE A 272 12.23 8.90 8.69
N LEU A 273 11.89 7.72 9.21
CA LEU A 273 12.89 6.72 9.55
C LEU A 273 13.56 6.20 8.28
N SER A 274 14.88 6.12 8.25
CA SER A 274 15.57 5.45 7.14
C SER A 274 15.39 3.94 7.23
N TRP A 275 15.65 3.21 6.13
CA TRP A 275 15.50 1.74 6.10
C TRP A 275 16.46 1.01 7.07
N ASP A 276 17.58 1.64 7.42
CA ASP A 276 18.59 1.19 8.38
C ASP A 276 18.32 1.63 9.82
N ASP A 277 17.27 2.43 10.08
CA ASP A 277 16.88 2.83 11.42
C ASP A 277 16.70 1.59 12.35
N PRO A 278 17.26 1.59 13.57
CA PRO A 278 17.21 0.42 14.44
C PRO A 278 15.80 -0.04 14.82
N LEU A 279 14.84 0.89 14.99
CA LEU A 279 13.46 0.53 15.33
C LEU A 279 12.76 -0.10 14.12
N LEU A 280 12.82 0.55 12.95
CA LEU A 280 12.24 0.01 11.72
C LEU A 280 12.88 -1.32 11.33
N SER A 281 14.21 -1.40 11.34
CA SER A 281 14.97 -2.62 11.01
C SER A 281 14.59 -3.77 11.94
N ALA A 282 14.45 -3.52 13.24
CA ALA A 282 14.00 -4.53 14.21
C ALA A 282 12.58 -5.02 13.93
N VAL A 283 11.67 -4.14 13.51
CA VAL A 283 10.31 -4.51 13.09
C VAL A 283 10.34 -5.38 11.82
N LEU A 284 11.05 -4.95 10.78
CA LEU A 284 11.13 -5.68 9.51
C LEU A 284 11.77 -7.07 9.70
N LYS A 285 12.78 -7.18 10.56
CA LYS A 285 13.42 -8.46 10.95
C LYS A 285 12.56 -9.32 11.87
N GLY A 286 11.48 -8.78 12.44
CA GLY A 286 10.58 -9.48 13.35
C GLY A 286 11.11 -9.61 14.78
N GLN A 287 12.16 -8.86 15.14
CA GLN A 287 12.71 -8.76 16.49
C GLN A 287 11.87 -7.84 17.38
N ASN A 288 11.16 -6.88 16.78
CA ASN A 288 10.20 -6.02 17.46
C ASN A 288 8.79 -6.22 16.90
N VAL A 289 7.93 -6.89 17.66
CA VAL A 289 6.54 -7.18 17.26
C VAL A 289 5.52 -6.17 17.79
N THR A 290 5.95 -5.18 18.58
CA THR A 290 5.08 -4.14 19.15
C THR A 290 5.17 -2.83 18.39
N GLY A 291 6.26 -2.63 17.63
CA GLY A 291 6.57 -1.34 17.00
C GLY A 291 6.98 -0.27 18.02
N VAL A 292 7.34 -0.66 19.25
CA VAL A 292 7.73 0.25 20.33
C VAL A 292 9.12 -0.12 20.84
N ARG A 293 9.97 0.89 21.03
CA ARG A 293 11.31 0.75 21.63
C ARG A 293 11.38 1.58 22.92
N HIS A 294 11.77 0.92 24.00
CA HIS A 294 12.06 1.57 25.28
C HIS A 294 13.56 1.85 25.39
N VAL A 295 13.93 3.12 25.47
CA VAL A 295 15.31 3.55 25.73
C VAL A 295 15.40 4.07 27.16
N LYS A 296 16.33 3.54 27.96
CA LYS A 296 16.51 3.95 29.37
C LYS A 296 16.68 5.47 29.46
N GLY A 297 15.87 6.12 30.30
CA GLY A 297 15.91 7.58 30.50
C GLY A 297 15.20 8.40 29.42
N ARG A 298 14.59 7.79 28.40
CA ARG A 298 13.80 8.47 27.36
C ARG A 298 12.36 7.96 27.32
N ARG A 299 11.47 8.76 26.74
CA ARG A 299 10.09 8.32 26.45
C ARG A 299 10.11 7.17 25.43
N PRO A 300 9.17 6.23 25.50
CA PRO A 300 9.06 5.16 24.53
C PRO A 300 8.87 5.71 23.11
N GLU A 301 9.68 5.21 22.19
CA GLU A 301 9.61 5.55 20.77
C GLU A 301 8.67 4.54 20.10
N SER A 302 7.62 5.01 19.41
CA SER A 302 6.72 4.16 18.64
C SER A 302 6.88 4.41 17.15
N LEU A 303 6.75 3.37 16.33
CA LEU A 303 6.74 3.44 14.88
C LEU A 303 5.44 4.13 14.43
N ASP A 304 5.53 5.44 14.20
CA ASP A 304 4.44 6.30 13.76
C ASP A 304 4.90 7.04 12.51
N GLU A 305 4.20 6.84 11.40
CA GLU A 305 4.58 7.38 10.09
C GLU A 305 3.36 7.99 9.39
N ALA A 306 3.58 9.08 8.65
CA ALA A 306 2.53 9.68 7.82
C ALA A 306 2.01 8.67 6.79
N LEU A 307 0.72 8.71 6.47
CA LEU A 307 0.08 7.75 5.57
C LEU A 307 0.80 7.62 4.21
N VAL A 308 1.31 8.72 3.66
CA VAL A 308 2.06 8.71 2.39
C VAL A 308 3.37 7.92 2.49
N VAL A 309 4.06 7.98 3.63
CA VAL A 309 5.25 7.18 3.92
C VAL A 309 4.87 5.71 4.01
N VAL A 310 3.81 5.39 4.76
CA VAL A 310 3.28 4.01 4.88
C VAL A 310 2.97 3.43 3.50
N ARG A 311 2.23 4.17 2.67
CA ARG A 311 1.90 3.77 1.30
C ARG A 311 3.15 3.50 0.47
N THR A 312 4.13 4.40 0.52
CA THR A 312 5.36 4.28 -0.26
C THR A 312 6.16 3.05 0.18
N ARG A 313 6.28 2.79 1.48
CA ARG A 313 6.90 1.57 1.99
C ARG A 313 6.17 0.31 1.55
N VAL A 314 4.83 0.32 1.56
CA VAL A 314 4.02 -0.80 1.07
C VAL A 314 4.34 -1.09 -0.39
N LEU A 315 4.34 -0.06 -1.25
CA LEU A 315 4.67 -0.20 -2.67
C LEU A 315 6.09 -0.73 -2.89
N LYS A 316 7.10 -0.16 -2.22
CA LYS A 316 8.49 -0.59 -2.34
C LYS A 316 8.69 -2.04 -1.88
N LEU A 317 8.10 -2.44 -0.75
CA LEU A 317 8.16 -3.82 -0.27
C LEU A 317 7.41 -4.81 -1.17
N GLN A 318 6.29 -4.39 -1.78
CA GLN A 318 5.57 -5.18 -2.77
C GLN A 318 6.39 -5.41 -4.03
N GLN A 319 7.00 -4.36 -4.60
CA GLN A 319 7.88 -4.45 -5.77
C GLN A 319 9.08 -5.37 -5.53
N GLN A 320 9.62 -5.35 -4.30
CA GLN A 320 10.73 -6.21 -3.88
C GLN A 320 10.29 -7.64 -3.49
N ASN A 321 8.98 -7.98 -3.58
CA ASN A 321 8.42 -9.25 -3.11
C ASN A 321 8.71 -9.58 -1.62
N ARG A 322 8.97 -8.57 -0.78
CA ARG A 322 9.30 -8.69 0.65
C ARG A 322 8.04 -8.73 1.51
N TYR A 323 7.15 -9.66 1.20
CA TYR A 323 5.81 -9.76 1.79
C TYR A 323 5.84 -10.09 3.30
N ARG A 324 6.86 -10.81 3.78
CA ARG A 324 7.01 -11.14 5.20
C ARG A 324 7.32 -9.89 6.02
N GLU A 325 8.23 -9.04 5.55
CA GLU A 325 8.54 -7.77 6.20
C GLU A 325 7.38 -6.77 6.08
N LEU A 326 6.69 -6.74 4.94
CA LEU A 326 5.48 -5.95 4.74
C LEU A 326 4.39 -6.29 5.77
N ALA A 327 4.13 -7.58 5.98
CA ALA A 327 3.18 -8.04 6.98
C ALA A 327 3.61 -7.63 8.41
N ARG A 328 4.89 -7.74 8.75
CA ARG A 328 5.43 -7.31 10.06
C ARG A 328 5.25 -5.80 10.28
N TYR A 329 5.58 -5.01 9.27
CA TYR A 329 5.47 -3.56 9.29
C TYR A 329 4.02 -3.09 9.49
N LEU A 330 3.09 -3.53 8.62
CA LEU A 330 1.68 -3.12 8.68
C LEU A 330 1.00 -3.51 10.00
N ARG A 331 1.44 -4.61 10.62
CA ARG A 331 0.93 -5.06 11.92
C ARG A 331 1.24 -4.13 13.08
N VAL A 332 2.24 -3.26 12.97
CA VAL A 332 2.72 -2.46 14.12
C VAL A 332 2.77 -0.97 13.89
N VAL A 333 2.93 -0.52 12.63
CA VAL A 333 3.01 0.90 12.29
C VAL A 333 1.71 1.64 12.63
N LYS A 334 1.84 2.85 13.15
CA LYS A 334 0.75 3.81 13.34
C LYS A 334 0.81 4.88 12.25
N SER A 335 -0.34 5.51 11.99
CA SER A 335 -0.44 6.58 11.01
C SER A 335 -1.57 7.54 11.40
N ASP A 336 -1.45 8.76 10.91
CA ASP A 336 -2.43 9.84 10.97
C ASP A 336 -3.81 9.49 10.36
N ASN A 337 -3.91 8.46 9.51
CA ASN A 337 -5.18 7.98 8.96
C ASN A 337 -5.42 6.49 9.25
N ALA A 338 -6.08 6.22 10.38
CA ALA A 338 -6.38 4.86 10.83
C ALA A 338 -7.26 4.06 9.84
N ALA A 339 -8.19 4.72 9.13
CA ALA A 339 -9.09 4.06 8.19
C ALA A 339 -8.35 3.55 6.94
N LYS A 340 -7.55 4.41 6.29
CA LYS A 340 -6.74 4.00 5.13
C LYS A 340 -5.64 3.01 5.52
N LEU A 341 -5.08 3.14 6.73
CA LEU A 341 -4.17 2.13 7.28
C LEU A 341 -4.86 0.77 7.48
N GLN A 342 -6.10 0.76 7.97
CA GLN A 342 -6.86 -0.47 8.14
C GLN A 342 -7.13 -1.17 6.81
N MET A 343 -7.44 -0.42 5.74
CA MET A 343 -7.58 -0.99 4.39
C MET A 343 -6.30 -1.72 3.95
N MET A 344 -5.12 -1.18 4.26
CA MET A 344 -3.84 -1.84 3.95
C MET A 344 -3.59 -3.06 4.85
N ARG A 345 -3.98 -2.98 6.13
CA ARG A 345 -3.86 -4.09 7.09
C ARG A 345 -4.75 -5.29 6.77
N ASP A 346 -5.91 -5.06 6.17
CA ASP A 346 -6.83 -6.14 5.76
C ASP A 346 -6.19 -7.08 4.71
N TRP A 347 -5.12 -6.64 4.04
CA TRP A 347 -4.32 -7.45 3.11
C TRP A 347 -3.16 -8.22 3.74
N VAL A 348 -2.86 -8.01 5.04
CA VAL A 348 -1.81 -8.75 5.77
C VAL A 348 -1.94 -10.27 5.62
N PRO A 349 -3.14 -10.88 5.72
CA PRO A 349 -3.29 -12.32 5.53
C PRO A 349 -2.85 -12.80 4.14
N LEU A 350 -3.13 -12.04 3.08
CA LEU A 350 -2.69 -12.40 1.71
C LEU A 350 -1.16 -12.33 1.59
N TYR A 351 -0.50 -11.34 2.19
CA TYR A 351 0.96 -11.28 2.21
C TYR A 351 1.59 -12.46 2.96
N LEU A 352 0.97 -12.88 4.07
CA LEU A 352 1.40 -14.09 4.81
C LEU A 352 1.20 -15.35 3.97
N CYS A 353 0.10 -15.45 3.22
CA CYS A 353 -0.12 -16.53 2.27
C CYS A 353 0.97 -16.56 1.19
N LYS A 354 1.32 -15.41 0.58
CA LYS A 354 2.37 -15.32 -0.46
C LYS A 354 3.77 -15.74 0.01
N VAL A 355 4.02 -15.86 1.32
CA VAL A 355 5.28 -16.39 1.88
C VAL A 355 5.15 -17.78 2.50
N GLY A 356 4.02 -18.46 2.25
CA GLY A 356 3.73 -19.83 2.72
C GLY A 356 3.38 -19.94 4.21
N ASP A 357 3.12 -18.82 4.91
CA ASP A 357 2.79 -18.81 6.35
C ASP A 357 1.26 -18.85 6.56
N TYR A 358 0.63 -19.96 6.14
CA TYR A 358 -0.84 -20.10 6.12
C TYR A 358 -1.46 -20.11 7.53
N ALA A 359 -0.76 -20.67 8.53
CA ALA A 359 -1.24 -20.69 9.91
C ALA A 359 -1.36 -19.26 10.48
N ARG A 360 -0.30 -18.44 10.33
CA ARG A 360 -0.38 -17.04 10.76
C ARG A 360 -1.34 -16.21 9.91
N ALA A 361 -1.53 -16.55 8.64
CA ALA A 361 -2.53 -15.90 7.79
C ALA A 361 -3.95 -16.15 8.33
N ALA A 362 -4.29 -17.40 8.63
CA ALA A 362 -5.58 -17.77 9.22
C ALA A 362 -5.80 -17.09 10.59
N ASP A 363 -4.77 -17.08 11.44
CA ASP A 363 -4.84 -16.37 12.73
C ASP A 363 -4.99 -14.86 12.56
N SER A 364 -4.30 -14.26 11.58
CA SER A 364 -4.38 -12.83 11.29
C SER A 364 -5.75 -12.42 10.73
N LEU A 365 -6.45 -13.31 10.01
CA LEU A 365 -7.83 -13.07 9.57
C LEU A 365 -8.79 -13.03 10.75
N LEU A 366 -8.57 -13.87 11.76
CA LEU A 366 -9.50 -14.06 12.88
C LEU A 366 -9.16 -13.21 14.11
N SER A 367 -7.99 -12.56 14.14
CA SER A 367 -7.55 -11.72 15.24
C SER A 367 -7.92 -10.25 15.01
N PRO A 368 -8.55 -9.57 15.97
CA PRO A 368 -8.74 -8.12 15.90
C PRO A 368 -7.39 -7.41 16.02
N MET A 369 -7.21 -6.32 15.26
CA MET A 369 -6.03 -5.46 15.35
C MET A 369 -6.44 -4.08 15.87
N TYR A 370 -5.76 -3.58 16.91
CA TYR A 370 -5.93 -2.21 17.44
C TYR A 370 -7.39 -1.79 17.68
N GLY A 371 -8.22 -2.66 18.28
CA GLY A 371 -9.62 -2.34 18.59
C GLY A 371 -10.57 -2.38 17.37
N SER A 372 -10.08 -2.71 16.18
CA SER A 372 -10.90 -2.99 15.00
C SER A 372 -11.42 -4.44 15.00
N LEU A 373 -12.55 -4.67 14.33
CA LEU A 373 -13.05 -6.01 14.05
C LEU A 373 -12.02 -6.82 13.26
N CYS A 374 -12.02 -8.15 13.42
CA CYS A 374 -11.11 -9.01 12.68
C CYS A 374 -11.34 -8.92 11.15
N PRO A 375 -10.30 -9.04 10.30
CA PRO A 375 -10.48 -9.00 8.85
C PRO A 375 -11.51 -10.02 8.31
N ALA A 376 -11.62 -11.18 8.94
CA ALA A 376 -12.59 -12.22 8.59
C ALA A 376 -14.05 -11.73 8.60
N SER A 377 -14.41 -10.79 9.49
CA SER A 377 -15.78 -10.25 9.57
C SER A 377 -16.14 -9.34 8.40
N ARG A 378 -15.16 -8.92 7.59
CA ARG A 378 -15.32 -8.01 6.45
C ARG A 378 -15.16 -8.70 5.09
N LEU A 379 -14.84 -9.99 5.06
CA LEU A 379 -14.67 -10.73 3.82
C LEU A 379 -15.98 -10.78 3.03
N SER A 380 -15.90 -10.57 1.73
CA SER A 380 -16.97 -10.98 0.82
C SER A 380 -17.03 -12.51 0.71
N PRO A 381 -18.18 -13.10 0.34
CA PRO A 381 -18.28 -14.54 0.10
C PRO A 381 -17.27 -15.07 -0.94
N ALA A 382 -16.94 -14.25 -1.95
CA ALA A 382 -15.97 -14.60 -2.96
C ALA A 382 -14.53 -14.61 -2.40
N GLN A 383 -14.17 -13.61 -1.59
CA GLN A 383 -12.88 -13.56 -0.88
C GLN A 383 -12.73 -14.72 0.11
N PHE A 384 -13.81 -15.08 0.82
CA PHE A 384 -13.82 -16.27 1.69
C PHE A 384 -13.49 -17.55 0.89
N GLY A 385 -14.17 -17.75 -0.25
CA GLY A 385 -13.86 -18.88 -1.14
C GLY A 385 -12.43 -18.87 -1.67
N ALA A 386 -11.88 -17.70 -1.97
CA ALA A 386 -10.49 -17.54 -2.37
C ALA A 386 -9.51 -17.98 -1.26
N TYR A 387 -9.73 -17.57 -0.01
CA TYR A 387 -8.90 -18.01 1.12
C TYR A 387 -9.00 -19.52 1.39
N LEU A 388 -10.18 -20.12 1.27
CA LEU A 388 -10.32 -21.59 1.36
C LEU A 388 -9.46 -22.28 0.29
N LYS A 389 -9.50 -21.79 -0.96
CA LYS A 389 -8.67 -22.31 -2.05
C LYS A 389 -7.17 -22.16 -1.74
N ILE A 390 -6.75 -21.01 -1.22
CA ILE A 390 -5.35 -20.76 -0.84
C ILE A 390 -4.89 -21.77 0.21
N PHE A 391 -5.66 -21.94 1.28
CA PHE A 391 -5.27 -22.80 2.39
C PHE A 391 -5.24 -24.29 2.06
N LEU A 392 -6.04 -24.72 1.08
CA LEU A 392 -6.10 -26.11 0.64
C LEU A 392 -5.07 -26.44 -0.44
N SER A 393 -4.90 -25.55 -1.42
CA SER A 393 -4.09 -25.84 -2.61
C SER A 393 -2.70 -25.22 -2.59
N GLY A 394 -2.44 -24.27 -1.69
CA GLY A 394 -1.21 -23.49 -1.67
C GLY A 394 -1.05 -22.52 -2.84
N HIS A 395 -2.06 -22.41 -3.71
CA HIS A 395 -2.06 -21.46 -4.82
C HIS A 395 -2.58 -20.11 -4.33
N ALA A 396 -1.93 -19.03 -4.73
CA ALA A 396 -2.38 -17.66 -4.46
C ALA A 396 -2.51 -16.88 -5.76
N PRO A 397 -3.33 -15.81 -5.79
CA PRO A 397 -3.39 -14.93 -6.95
C PRO A 397 -2.01 -14.31 -7.22
N THR A 398 -1.67 -14.15 -8.50
CA THR A 398 -0.41 -13.50 -8.89
C THR A 398 -0.44 -12.01 -8.55
N GLY A 399 -1.60 -11.36 -8.76
CA GLY A 399 -1.84 -9.96 -8.41
C GLY A 399 -1.58 -9.62 -6.95
N ILE A 400 -1.31 -8.35 -6.69
CA ILE A 400 -1.14 -7.77 -5.35
C ILE A 400 -2.10 -6.59 -5.17
N PRO A 401 -2.58 -6.35 -3.95
CA PRO A 401 -3.50 -5.26 -3.69
C PRO A 401 -2.74 -3.93 -3.71
N HIS A 402 -3.22 -2.97 -4.50
CA HIS A 402 -2.68 -1.63 -4.46
C HIS A 402 -3.16 -0.86 -3.22
N PRO A 403 -2.28 -0.14 -2.53
CA PRO A 403 -2.69 0.73 -1.42
C PRO A 403 -3.54 1.90 -1.94
N PRO A 404 -4.45 2.46 -1.11
CA PRO A 404 -5.38 3.51 -1.52
C PRO A 404 -4.66 4.73 -2.13
N PRO A 405 -5.26 5.40 -3.13
CA PRO A 405 -4.69 6.63 -3.68
C PRO A 405 -4.58 7.73 -2.61
N VAL A 406 -3.54 8.54 -2.74
CA VAL A 406 -3.37 9.80 -2.03
C VAL A 406 -3.85 10.88 -3.00
N GLU A 407 -4.94 11.54 -2.63
CA GLU A 407 -5.49 12.66 -3.40
C GLU A 407 -4.57 13.87 -3.17
N PHE A 408 -3.63 14.06 -4.08
CA PHE A 408 -2.73 15.22 -4.07
C PHE A 408 -3.36 16.47 -4.70
N SER A 409 -4.62 16.41 -5.17
CA SER A 409 -5.29 17.57 -5.76
C SER A 409 -6.81 17.51 -5.63
N PRO A 410 -7.51 18.61 -5.29
CA PRO A 410 -8.96 18.74 -5.43
C PRO A 410 -9.42 18.76 -6.90
N TYR A 411 -8.48 18.80 -7.85
CA TYR A 411 -8.71 18.75 -9.31
C TYR A 411 -8.22 17.45 -9.96
N ALA A 412 -7.75 16.48 -9.17
CA ALA A 412 -7.47 15.15 -9.71
C ALA A 412 -8.78 14.61 -10.27
N GLN A 413 -8.89 14.56 -11.60
CA GLN A 413 -10.04 14.01 -12.28
C GLN A 413 -10.31 12.63 -11.69
N ASN A 414 -11.51 12.47 -11.13
CA ASN A 414 -12.06 11.20 -10.68
C ASN A 414 -12.18 10.26 -11.88
N VAL A 415 -11.07 9.72 -12.36
CA VAL A 415 -11.09 8.48 -13.12
C VAL A 415 -11.13 7.40 -12.04
N PRO A 416 -12.27 6.71 -11.85
CA PRO A 416 -12.31 5.57 -10.94
C PRO A 416 -11.43 4.51 -11.59
N MET A 417 -10.17 4.43 -11.17
CA MET A 417 -9.33 3.30 -11.52
C MET A 417 -10.00 2.11 -10.82
N VAL A 418 -10.76 1.30 -11.57
CA VAL A 418 -11.45 0.13 -11.05
C VAL A 418 -10.38 -0.84 -10.59
N GLN A 419 -10.02 -0.76 -9.31
CA GLN A 419 -9.05 -1.65 -8.72
C GLN A 419 -9.68 -3.03 -8.62
N MET A 420 -9.23 -3.95 -9.48
CA MET A 420 -9.65 -5.35 -9.38
C MET A 420 -9.13 -5.96 -8.09
N ASP A 421 -10.01 -6.65 -7.36
CA ASP A 421 -9.65 -7.41 -6.18
C ASP A 421 -8.71 -8.57 -6.58
N PRO A 422 -7.45 -8.62 -6.09
CA PRO A 422 -6.52 -9.69 -6.42
C PRO A 422 -7.04 -11.08 -6.10
N LEU A 423 -7.85 -11.24 -5.04
CA LEU A 423 -8.42 -12.54 -4.64
C LEU A 423 -9.45 -13.06 -5.66
N LEU A 424 -9.95 -12.20 -6.54
CA LEU A 424 -10.88 -12.53 -7.62
C LEU A 424 -10.18 -12.65 -8.98
N SER A 425 -8.85 -12.61 -9.00
CA SER A 425 -8.08 -12.77 -10.24
C SER A 425 -8.31 -14.14 -10.87
N SER A 426 -8.26 -14.21 -12.20
CA SER A 426 -8.23 -15.48 -12.94
C SER A 426 -6.85 -16.15 -12.90
N THR A 427 -5.80 -15.42 -12.54
CA THR A 427 -4.41 -15.89 -12.59
C THR A 427 -3.90 -16.28 -11.21
N TRP A 428 -3.59 -17.57 -11.04
CA TRP A 428 -3.14 -18.16 -9.78
C TRP A 428 -1.84 -18.93 -10.00
N SER A 429 -0.91 -18.81 -9.06
CA SER A 429 0.37 -19.53 -9.10
C SER A 429 0.60 -20.28 -7.78
N LEU A 430 1.33 -21.39 -7.87
CA LEU A 430 1.80 -22.11 -6.69
C LEU A 430 2.84 -21.25 -5.95
N ILE A 431 2.76 -21.23 -4.62
CA ILE A 431 3.70 -20.47 -3.79
C ILE A 431 4.94 -21.33 -3.52
N GLU A 432 6.11 -20.83 -3.96
CA GLU A 432 7.41 -21.49 -3.74
C GLU A 432 7.71 -21.64 -2.24
N GLY A 433 8.14 -22.83 -1.82
CA GLY A 433 8.45 -23.13 -0.42
C GLY A 433 7.23 -23.43 0.47
N GLY A 434 6.04 -23.61 -0.10
CA GLY A 434 4.80 -23.99 0.60
C GLY A 434 4.79 -25.43 1.13
N SER A 435 5.72 -25.81 2.02
CA SER A 435 5.77 -27.16 2.60
C SER A 435 4.78 -27.40 3.75
N ASN A 436 4.03 -26.36 4.18
CA ASN A 436 3.22 -26.37 5.40
C ASN A 436 1.74 -26.02 5.15
N LEU A 437 1.10 -26.68 4.18
CA LEU A 437 -0.34 -26.54 3.97
C LEU A 437 -1.11 -26.83 5.27
N LEU A 438 -2.22 -26.11 5.46
CA LEU A 438 -3.10 -26.38 6.58
C LEU A 438 -3.75 -27.75 6.39
N LYS A 439 -3.78 -28.55 7.47
CA LYS A 439 -4.57 -29.78 7.50
C LYS A 439 -6.04 -29.43 7.28
N SER A 440 -6.80 -30.29 6.59
CA SER A 440 -8.23 -30.09 6.30
C SER A 440 -9.02 -29.66 7.55
N GLN A 441 -8.77 -30.31 8.68
CA GLN A 441 -9.37 -29.94 9.97
C GLN A 441 -9.13 -28.47 10.37
N GLU A 442 -7.92 -27.94 10.19
CA GLU A 442 -7.61 -26.54 10.56
C GLU A 442 -8.26 -25.55 9.59
N VAL A 443 -8.42 -25.92 8.31
CA VAL A 443 -9.19 -25.14 7.34
C VAL A 443 -10.68 -25.14 7.70
N LEU A 444 -11.24 -26.27 8.14
CA LEU A 444 -12.62 -26.35 8.60
C LEU A 444 -12.85 -25.54 9.88
N LYS A 445 -11.93 -25.59 10.84
CA LYS A 445 -11.96 -24.73 12.03
C LYS A 445 -11.95 -23.25 11.66
N PHE A 446 -11.09 -22.85 10.71
CA PHE A 446 -11.08 -21.51 10.17
C PHE A 446 -12.43 -21.16 9.55
N ALA A 447 -12.98 -22.01 8.68
CA ALA A 447 -14.24 -21.78 7.99
C ALA A 447 -15.42 -21.57 8.97
N LEU A 448 -15.55 -22.43 9.98
CA LEU A 448 -16.59 -22.32 11.01
C LEU A 448 -16.44 -21.03 11.81
N ARG A 449 -15.21 -20.62 12.13
CA ARG A 449 -14.97 -19.34 12.81
C ARG A 449 -15.36 -18.15 11.94
N VAL A 450 -15.06 -18.16 10.64
CA VAL A 450 -15.50 -17.10 9.71
C VAL A 450 -17.03 -17.06 9.62
N LEU A 451 -17.70 -18.21 9.46
CA LEU A 451 -19.16 -18.31 9.42
C LEU A 451 -19.79 -17.73 10.70
N SER A 452 -19.17 -17.92 11.86
CA SER A 452 -19.66 -17.37 13.13
C SER A 452 -19.53 -15.84 13.26
N CYS A 453 -18.54 -15.22 12.59
CA CYS A 453 -18.23 -13.79 12.74
C CYS A 453 -18.53 -12.93 11.50
N ASN A 454 -19.06 -13.52 10.42
CA ASN A 454 -19.35 -12.84 9.16
C ASN A 454 -20.76 -13.19 8.66
N ALA A 455 -21.69 -12.25 8.82
CA ALA A 455 -23.09 -12.43 8.42
C ALA A 455 -23.29 -12.62 6.90
N ALA A 456 -22.45 -12.00 6.07
CA ALA A 456 -22.55 -12.13 4.62
C ALA A 456 -22.12 -13.54 4.15
N VAL A 457 -21.04 -14.07 4.74
CA VAL A 457 -20.60 -15.45 4.46
C VAL A 457 -21.59 -16.46 5.03
N PHE A 458 -22.11 -16.22 6.24
CA PHE A 458 -23.09 -17.07 6.92
C PHE A 458 -24.39 -17.21 6.13
N THR A 459 -24.90 -16.13 5.53
CA THR A 459 -26.17 -16.18 4.79
C THR A 459 -26.04 -16.69 3.34
N HIS A 460 -24.81 -16.79 2.81
CA HIS A 460 -24.54 -17.11 1.41
C HIS A 460 -24.42 -18.62 1.13
N ALA A 461 -25.28 -19.16 0.28
CA ALA A 461 -25.37 -20.60 0.01
C ALA A 461 -24.09 -21.21 -0.58
N GLU A 462 -23.43 -20.55 -1.54
CA GLU A 462 -22.21 -21.08 -2.14
C GLU A 462 -21.05 -21.21 -1.12
N SER A 463 -21.06 -20.37 -0.08
CA SER A 463 -20.10 -20.47 1.01
C SER A 463 -20.26 -21.80 1.75
N TRP A 464 -21.50 -22.18 2.08
CA TRP A 464 -21.83 -23.47 2.68
C TRP A 464 -21.47 -24.63 1.76
N THR A 465 -21.79 -24.53 0.46
CA THR A 465 -21.41 -25.54 -0.53
C THR A 465 -19.90 -25.78 -0.55
N LYS A 466 -19.08 -24.73 -0.48
CA LYS A 466 -17.60 -24.85 -0.41
C LYS A 466 -17.14 -25.54 0.87
N VAL A 467 -17.71 -25.17 2.02
CA VAL A 467 -17.35 -25.76 3.33
C VAL A 467 -17.78 -27.23 3.44
N LEU A 468 -18.98 -27.58 2.97
CA LEU A 468 -19.45 -28.96 2.94
C LEU A 468 -18.63 -29.82 1.98
N LYS A 469 -18.28 -29.32 0.79
CA LYS A 469 -17.38 -30.03 -0.13
C LYS A 469 -16.03 -30.33 0.52
N LEU A 470 -15.49 -29.40 1.30
CA LEU A 470 -14.27 -29.62 2.07
C LEU A 470 -14.46 -30.71 3.13
N ALA A 471 -15.56 -30.69 3.88
CA ALA A 471 -15.83 -31.69 4.92
C ALA A 471 -16.14 -33.09 4.38
N ASN A 472 -16.61 -33.19 3.14
CA ASN A 472 -16.89 -34.45 2.45
C ASN A 472 -15.62 -35.13 1.88
N GLN A 473 -14.47 -34.47 1.87
CA GLN A 473 -13.23 -35.07 1.36
C GLN A 473 -12.64 -36.04 2.40
N SER A 474 -12.44 -37.29 1.99
CA SER A 474 -11.75 -38.28 2.82
C SER A 474 -10.27 -37.93 2.95
N SER A 475 -9.73 -38.02 4.17
CA SER A 475 -8.30 -37.86 4.42
C SER A 475 -7.47 -39.08 3.97
N SER A 476 -8.12 -40.22 3.71
CA SER A 476 -7.49 -41.51 3.44
C SER A 476 -7.62 -42.00 1.99
N SER A 477 -8.42 -41.32 1.14
CA SER A 477 -8.56 -41.65 -0.28
C SER A 477 -8.67 -40.39 -1.15
N PRO A 478 -7.71 -40.13 -2.06
CA PRO A 478 -7.79 -39.03 -3.03
C PRO A 478 -8.93 -39.19 -4.04
N ASP A 479 -9.44 -40.41 -4.23
CA ASP A 479 -10.43 -40.76 -5.27
C ASP A 479 -11.89 -40.47 -4.85
N GLY A 480 -12.11 -39.71 -3.77
CA GLY A 480 -13.44 -39.22 -3.42
C GLY A 480 -14.44 -40.31 -3.02
N SER A 481 -13.95 -41.41 -2.44
CA SER A 481 -14.81 -42.48 -1.92
C SER A 481 -15.77 -41.94 -0.85
N CYS A 482 -17.04 -42.33 -0.95
CA CYS A 482 -18.09 -42.12 0.06
C CYS A 482 -17.58 -42.44 1.47
N LEU A 483 -17.90 -41.58 2.45
CA LEU A 483 -17.58 -41.84 3.84
C LEU A 483 -18.56 -42.91 4.36
N PRO A 484 -18.07 -44.05 4.90
CA PRO A 484 -18.95 -45.09 5.40
C PRO A 484 -19.83 -44.55 6.53
N GLU A 485 -21.10 -44.98 6.56
CA GLU A 485 -22.07 -44.61 7.57
C GLU A 485 -21.59 -45.09 8.96
N PRO A 486 -21.41 -44.18 9.94
CA PRO A 486 -21.05 -44.56 11.30
C PRO A 486 -22.15 -45.38 11.98
N ASP A 487 -21.79 -46.09 13.05
CA ASP A 487 -22.77 -46.76 13.88
C ASP A 487 -23.72 -45.78 14.59
N TYR A 488 -24.92 -46.26 14.92
CA TYR A 488 -25.96 -45.43 15.55
C TYR A 488 -25.51 -44.80 16.87
N SER A 489 -24.70 -45.51 17.67
CA SER A 489 -24.21 -44.98 18.96
C SER A 489 -23.28 -43.78 18.75
N PHE A 490 -22.44 -43.83 17.70
CA PHE A 490 -21.61 -42.71 17.30
C PHE A 490 -22.47 -41.53 16.83
N LEU A 491 -23.41 -41.75 15.92
CA LEU A 491 -24.28 -40.67 15.39
C LEU A 491 -25.05 -39.92 16.49
N MET A 492 -25.51 -40.64 17.52
CA MET A 492 -26.22 -40.04 18.64
C MET A 492 -25.29 -39.24 19.56
N ARG A 493 -24.16 -39.83 20.00
CA ARG A 493 -23.20 -39.14 20.88
C ARG A 493 -22.60 -37.89 20.23
N THR A 494 -22.32 -37.95 18.94
CA THR A 494 -21.66 -36.87 18.19
C THR A 494 -22.56 -35.64 18.08
N ARG A 495 -23.90 -35.78 18.14
CA ARG A 495 -24.83 -34.65 18.08
C ARG A 495 -24.65 -33.69 19.25
N ASP A 496 -24.70 -34.19 20.48
CA ASP A 496 -24.56 -33.35 21.67
C ASP A 496 -23.18 -32.69 21.74
N ILE A 497 -22.12 -33.43 21.37
CA ILE A 497 -20.76 -32.90 21.34
C ILE A 497 -20.62 -31.82 20.26
N ALA A 498 -21.16 -32.04 19.05
CA ALA A 498 -21.11 -31.06 17.96
C ALA A 498 -21.82 -29.76 18.35
N SER A 499 -23.03 -29.84 18.92
CA SER A 499 -23.74 -28.68 19.45
C SER A 499 -22.94 -27.98 20.54
N GLY A 500 -22.32 -28.72 21.46
CA GLY A 500 -21.45 -28.15 22.50
C GLY A 500 -20.24 -27.39 21.93
N ILE A 501 -19.59 -27.92 20.89
CA ILE A 501 -18.48 -27.25 20.19
C ILE A 501 -18.95 -25.93 19.57
N LEU A 502 -20.12 -25.91 18.92
CA LEU A 502 -20.66 -24.71 18.26
C LEU A 502 -21.15 -23.67 19.27
N CYS A 503 -21.77 -24.10 20.38
CA CYS A 503 -22.11 -23.21 21.49
C CYS A 503 -20.86 -22.51 22.05
N GLU A 504 -19.76 -23.25 22.24
CA GLU A 504 -18.49 -22.69 22.72
C GLU A 504 -17.85 -21.74 21.69
N LEU A 505 -17.99 -22.06 20.40
CA LEU A 505 -17.57 -21.18 19.31
C LEU A 505 -18.31 -19.84 19.37
N HIS A 506 -19.64 -19.85 19.50
CA HIS A 506 -20.43 -18.62 19.63
C HIS A 506 -20.08 -17.82 20.89
N ARG A 507 -19.68 -18.49 21.96
CA ARG A 507 -19.32 -17.86 23.23
C ARG A 507 -17.91 -17.25 23.25
N THR A 508 -16.94 -17.90 22.60
CA THR A 508 -15.51 -17.55 22.74
C THR A 508 -14.79 -17.19 21.45
N SER A 509 -15.46 -17.32 20.30
CA SER A 509 -14.87 -17.16 18.95
C SER A 509 -13.69 -18.11 18.69
N ARG A 510 -13.61 -19.21 19.46
CA ARG A 510 -12.58 -20.25 19.37
C ARG A 510 -13.25 -21.60 19.21
N ILE A 511 -12.57 -22.49 18.49
CA ILE A 511 -13.05 -23.86 18.28
C ILE A 511 -12.01 -24.85 18.80
N GLN A 512 -12.44 -25.71 19.70
CA GLN A 512 -11.64 -26.82 20.21
C GLN A 512 -12.40 -28.10 19.93
N ILE A 513 -11.76 -29.02 19.19
CA ILE A 513 -12.36 -30.31 18.84
C ILE A 513 -11.79 -31.34 19.83
N PRO A 514 -12.62 -31.91 20.72
CA PRO A 514 -12.19 -32.93 21.67
C PRO A 514 -11.69 -34.19 20.95
N LYS A 515 -10.65 -34.86 21.48
CA LYS A 515 -10.08 -36.06 20.84
C LYS A 515 -11.09 -37.21 20.72
N ASN A 516 -11.97 -37.36 21.72
CA ASN A 516 -13.03 -38.37 21.73
C ASN A 516 -14.10 -38.12 20.65
N PHE A 517 -14.28 -36.88 20.19
CA PHE A 517 -15.22 -36.55 19.10
C PHE A 517 -14.85 -37.24 17.78
N GLN A 518 -13.55 -37.41 17.53
CA GLN A 518 -13.02 -38.00 16.30
C GLN A 518 -12.67 -39.49 16.45
N GLN A 519 -12.94 -40.08 17.61
CA GLN A 519 -12.57 -41.47 17.89
C GLN A 519 -13.38 -42.43 17.01
N GLY A 520 -12.67 -43.26 16.23
CA GLY A 520 -13.26 -44.22 15.29
C GLY A 520 -13.55 -43.65 13.91
N TYR A 521 -14.20 -42.48 13.84
CA TYR A 521 -14.67 -41.89 12.58
C TYR A 521 -14.25 -40.40 12.42
N PRO A 522 -12.97 -40.09 12.20
CA PRO A 522 -12.46 -38.72 12.22
C PRO A 522 -13.03 -37.82 11.12
N ASP A 523 -13.14 -38.32 9.89
CA ASP A 523 -13.67 -37.56 8.75
C ASP A 523 -15.20 -37.35 8.88
N GLN A 524 -15.93 -38.39 9.30
CA GLN A 524 -17.37 -38.31 9.55
C GLN A 524 -17.71 -37.38 10.71
N ALA A 525 -16.89 -37.35 11.76
CA ALA A 525 -17.04 -36.40 12.87
C ALA A 525 -16.97 -34.94 12.37
N LEU A 526 -16.02 -34.65 11.47
CA LEU A 526 -15.87 -33.31 10.89
C LEU A 526 -17.04 -32.97 9.96
N LEU A 527 -17.50 -33.91 9.13
CA LEU A 527 -18.72 -33.72 8.33
C LEU A 527 -19.93 -33.45 9.21
N LEU A 528 -20.13 -34.20 10.29
CA LEU A 528 -21.24 -34.01 11.23
C LEU A 528 -21.15 -32.67 11.96
N LEU A 529 -19.95 -32.19 12.31
CA LEU A 529 -19.77 -30.87 12.91
C LEU A 529 -20.21 -29.74 11.96
N VAL A 530 -19.83 -29.81 10.68
CA VAL A 530 -20.27 -28.85 9.66
C VAL A 530 -21.76 -28.99 9.38
N THR A 531 -22.28 -30.22 9.39
CA THR A 531 -23.71 -30.50 9.21
C THR A 531 -24.54 -29.91 10.34
N GLN A 532 -24.07 -29.99 11.58
CA GLN A 532 -24.72 -29.34 12.73
C GLN A 532 -24.71 -27.82 12.60
N ALA A 533 -23.59 -27.23 12.14
CA ALA A 533 -23.51 -25.79 11.90
C ALA A 533 -24.48 -25.34 10.79
N LEU A 534 -24.65 -26.18 9.75
CA LEU A 534 -25.67 -25.94 8.72
C LEU A 534 -27.09 -26.06 9.29
N ALA A 535 -27.34 -26.99 10.21
CA ALA A 535 -28.62 -27.09 10.90
C ALA A 535 -28.95 -25.80 11.64
N GLU A 536 -28.00 -25.26 12.43
CA GLU A 536 -28.14 -23.96 13.11
C GLU A 536 -28.39 -22.82 12.12
N ARG A 537 -27.74 -22.83 10.95
CA ARG A 537 -28.00 -21.86 9.87
C ARG A 537 -29.43 -21.94 9.34
N LEU A 538 -29.94 -23.14 9.08
CA LEU A 538 -31.29 -23.35 8.55
C LEU A 538 -32.36 -23.04 9.60
N LEU A 539 -32.08 -23.27 10.88
CA LEU A 539 -32.93 -22.85 12.00
C LEU A 539 -33.01 -21.32 12.14
N HIS A 540 -31.93 -20.60 11.78
CA HIS A 540 -31.90 -19.14 11.87
C HIS A 540 -32.75 -18.45 10.79
N SER A 541 -32.64 -18.86 9.52
CA SER A 541 -33.42 -18.30 8.42
C SER A 541 -33.37 -19.15 7.15
N GLN A 542 -34.23 -18.88 6.18
CA GLN A 542 -34.17 -19.53 4.86
C GLN A 542 -32.80 -19.30 4.19
N LEU A 543 -32.34 -20.31 3.44
CA LEU A 543 -31.10 -20.28 2.67
C LEU A 543 -31.44 -20.56 1.21
N LYS A 544 -31.13 -19.63 0.31
CA LYS A 544 -31.36 -19.74 -1.14
C LYS A 544 -30.08 -19.38 -1.91
N PRO A 545 -29.69 -20.12 -2.97
CA PRO A 545 -30.28 -21.39 -3.40
C PRO A 545 -29.91 -22.56 -2.46
N ILE A 546 -30.87 -23.36 -2.03
CA ILE A 546 -30.66 -24.52 -1.15
C ILE A 546 -30.22 -25.76 -1.90
N LEU A 547 -30.66 -25.93 -3.15
CA LEU A 547 -30.51 -27.19 -3.88
C LEU A 547 -29.03 -27.57 -4.06
N THR A 548 -28.17 -26.59 -4.36
CA THR A 548 -26.72 -26.79 -4.47
C THR A 548 -26.08 -27.25 -3.16
N VAL A 549 -26.61 -26.81 -2.02
CA VAL A 549 -26.14 -27.19 -0.68
C VAL A 549 -26.56 -28.62 -0.38
N LEU A 550 -27.83 -28.98 -0.65
CA LEU A 550 -28.35 -30.35 -0.47
C LEU A 550 -27.58 -31.37 -1.29
N LEU A 551 -27.29 -31.05 -2.56
CA LEU A 551 -26.55 -31.94 -3.46
C LEU A 551 -25.12 -32.24 -3.00
N THR A 552 -24.55 -31.46 -2.07
CA THR A 552 -23.25 -31.80 -1.47
C THR A 552 -23.29 -33.07 -0.63
N PHE A 553 -24.47 -33.48 -0.15
CA PHE A 553 -24.66 -34.71 0.62
C PHE A 553 -24.92 -35.95 -0.24
N LYS A 554 -24.93 -35.83 -1.58
CA LYS A 554 -25.27 -36.97 -2.47
C LYS A 554 -24.40 -38.20 -2.24
N SER A 555 -23.12 -37.97 -1.94
CA SER A 555 -22.16 -39.04 -1.63
C SER A 555 -22.28 -39.55 -0.20
N ASN A 556 -22.97 -38.86 0.71
CA ASN A 556 -23.13 -39.24 2.11
C ASN A 556 -24.59 -39.04 2.58
N PRO A 557 -25.57 -39.81 2.04
CA PRO A 557 -27.00 -39.61 2.36
C PRO A 557 -27.34 -39.76 3.84
N TRP A 558 -26.54 -40.53 4.59
CA TRP A 558 -26.68 -40.68 6.04
C TRP A 558 -26.52 -39.36 6.79
N ALA A 559 -25.60 -38.48 6.34
CA ALA A 559 -25.42 -37.15 6.91
C ALA A 559 -26.61 -36.24 6.59
N MET A 560 -27.25 -36.42 5.43
CA MET A 560 -28.48 -35.69 5.09
C MET A 560 -29.66 -36.10 5.98
N ARG A 561 -29.83 -37.40 6.25
CA ARG A 561 -30.82 -37.89 7.23
C ARG A 561 -30.55 -37.31 8.62
N TRP A 562 -29.28 -37.27 9.01
CA TRP A 562 -28.86 -36.69 10.28
C TRP A 562 -29.12 -35.18 10.37
N LEU A 563 -28.90 -34.42 9.29
CA LEU A 563 -29.28 -33.01 9.17
C LEU A 563 -30.78 -32.85 9.37
N PHE A 564 -31.57 -33.60 8.59
CA PHE A 564 -33.03 -33.55 8.65
C PHE A 564 -33.55 -33.79 10.08
N SER A 565 -33.06 -34.82 10.77
CA SER A 565 -33.40 -35.07 12.18
C SER A 565 -33.03 -33.92 13.12
N SER A 566 -31.97 -33.18 12.82
CA SER A 566 -31.53 -32.02 13.62
C SER A 566 -32.44 -30.80 13.42
N LEU A 567 -33.15 -30.70 12.29
CA LEU A 567 -34.12 -29.64 12.02
C LEU A 567 -35.49 -29.90 12.69
N LEU A 568 -35.78 -31.14 13.07
CA LEU A 568 -37.05 -31.51 13.72
C LEU A 568 -37.23 -30.92 15.13
N VAL A 569 -36.21 -30.24 15.67
CA VAL A 569 -36.30 -29.48 16.92
C VAL A 569 -37.29 -28.32 16.79
N GLN A 570 -37.42 -27.73 15.59
CA GLN A 570 -38.37 -26.65 15.30
C GLN A 570 -39.31 -27.05 14.16
N PRO A 571 -40.62 -27.27 14.41
CA PRO A 571 -41.55 -27.78 13.41
C PRO A 571 -41.64 -26.97 12.10
N GLN A 572 -41.40 -25.65 12.17
CA GLN A 572 -41.52 -24.78 10.99
C GLN A 572 -40.33 -24.90 10.04
N THR A 573 -39.15 -25.25 10.54
CA THR A 573 -37.92 -25.27 9.73
C THR A 573 -37.94 -26.36 8.65
N PRO A 574 -38.38 -27.60 8.91
CA PRO A 574 -38.64 -28.58 7.85
C PRO A 574 -39.67 -28.06 6.84
N GLN A 575 -40.77 -27.43 7.28
CA GLN A 575 -41.77 -26.90 6.34
C GLN A 575 -41.15 -25.85 5.42
N ASP A 576 -40.41 -24.88 5.97
CA ASP A 576 -39.70 -23.85 5.20
C ASP A 576 -38.68 -24.47 4.23
N LEU A 577 -37.92 -25.47 4.68
CA LEU A 577 -36.95 -26.18 3.85
C LEU A 577 -37.63 -26.91 2.68
N LEU A 578 -38.77 -27.56 2.93
CA LEU A 578 -39.56 -28.21 1.88
C LEU A 578 -40.06 -27.20 0.86
N CYS A 579 -40.63 -26.09 1.32
CA CYS A 579 -41.11 -25.00 0.47
C CYS A 579 -40.01 -24.48 -0.45
N VAL A 580 -38.88 -24.06 0.12
CA VAL A 580 -37.75 -23.51 -0.64
C VAL A 580 -37.16 -24.52 -1.61
N THR A 581 -37.06 -25.80 -1.21
CA THR A 581 -36.55 -26.85 -2.10
C THR A 581 -37.48 -27.07 -3.30
N LEU A 582 -38.80 -27.12 -3.06
CA LEU A 582 -39.78 -27.31 -4.14
C LEU A 582 -39.84 -26.10 -5.07
N GLU A 583 -39.75 -24.87 -4.55
CA GLU A 583 -39.66 -23.65 -5.35
C GLU A 583 -38.47 -23.71 -6.32
N GLU A 584 -37.29 -24.12 -5.84
CA GLU A 584 -36.09 -24.23 -6.68
C GLU A 584 -36.15 -25.38 -7.69
N LEU A 585 -36.76 -26.52 -7.35
CA LEU A 585 -36.93 -27.64 -8.29
C LEU A 585 -37.86 -27.28 -9.46
N VAL A 586 -38.80 -26.37 -9.20
CA VAL A 586 -39.78 -25.92 -10.17
C VAL A 586 -39.26 -24.76 -11.03
N ASP A 587 -38.34 -23.95 -10.51
CA ASP A 587 -37.74 -22.82 -11.23
C ASP A 587 -36.86 -23.29 -12.41
N PRO A 588 -37.18 -22.91 -13.67
CA PRO A 588 -36.39 -23.27 -14.85
C PRO A 588 -34.92 -22.87 -14.78
N GLN A 589 -34.57 -21.76 -14.10
CA GLN A 589 -33.18 -21.32 -13.94
C GLN A 589 -32.42 -22.27 -13.00
N CYS A 590 -33.06 -22.70 -11.93
CA CYS A 590 -32.51 -23.65 -10.96
C CYS A 590 -32.52 -25.10 -11.48
N ARG A 591 -33.41 -25.46 -12.42
CA ARG A 591 -33.37 -26.76 -13.13
C ARG A 591 -32.06 -27.00 -13.86
N SER A 592 -31.32 -25.95 -14.25
CA SER A 592 -29.98 -26.12 -14.86
C SER A 592 -28.92 -26.66 -13.88
N ILE A 593 -29.16 -26.51 -12.57
CA ILE A 593 -28.27 -26.98 -11.49
C ILE A 593 -28.34 -28.50 -11.36
N MET A 594 -29.55 -29.08 -11.43
CA MET A 594 -29.73 -30.52 -11.53
C MET A 594 -29.55 -30.92 -12.99
N ARG A 595 -28.52 -31.71 -13.29
CA ARG A 595 -28.43 -32.29 -14.64
C ARG A 595 -29.60 -33.26 -14.78
N VAL A 596 -30.55 -32.95 -15.66
CA VAL A 596 -31.72 -33.81 -15.94
C VAL A 596 -31.29 -35.25 -16.28
N GLN A 597 -30.08 -35.43 -16.81
CA GLN A 597 -29.48 -36.72 -17.15
C GLN A 597 -28.75 -37.43 -16.00
N ASP A 598 -28.48 -36.77 -14.87
CA ASP A 598 -27.84 -37.41 -13.71
C ASP A 598 -28.90 -38.07 -12.83
N THR A 599 -29.16 -39.35 -13.12
CA THR A 599 -30.14 -40.17 -12.39
C THR A 599 -29.83 -40.28 -10.89
N ALA A 600 -28.56 -40.20 -10.48
CA ALA A 600 -28.18 -40.28 -9.07
C ALA A 600 -28.59 -39.02 -8.30
N GLU A 601 -28.45 -37.83 -8.90
CA GLU A 601 -28.91 -36.58 -8.29
C GLU A 601 -30.44 -36.53 -8.17
N GLN A 602 -31.16 -36.98 -9.22
CA GLN A 602 -32.63 -37.06 -9.21
C GLN A 602 -33.13 -38.02 -8.13
N PHE A 603 -32.52 -39.20 -8.02
CA PHE A 603 -32.84 -40.18 -6.98
C PHE A 603 -32.52 -39.66 -5.57
N PHE A 604 -31.38 -39.00 -5.38
CA PHE A 604 -30.99 -38.43 -4.09
C PHE A 604 -31.99 -37.37 -3.61
N ILE A 605 -32.37 -36.43 -4.48
CA ILE A 605 -33.36 -35.40 -4.12
C ILE A 605 -34.72 -36.03 -3.81
N ALA A 606 -35.16 -37.01 -4.60
CA ALA A 606 -36.37 -37.75 -4.31
C ALA A 606 -36.32 -38.45 -2.94
N SER A 607 -35.19 -39.08 -2.61
CA SER A 607 -34.96 -39.70 -1.31
C SER A 607 -34.98 -38.69 -0.17
N PHE A 608 -34.45 -37.48 -0.38
CA PHE A 608 -34.54 -36.40 0.60
C PHE A 608 -35.97 -35.91 0.79
N LEU A 609 -36.71 -35.65 -0.30
CA LEU A 609 -38.11 -35.24 -0.24
C LEU A 609 -39.00 -36.29 0.43
N CYS A 610 -38.69 -37.58 0.24
CA CYS A 610 -39.38 -38.69 0.89
C CYS A 610 -39.32 -38.59 2.43
N LEU A 611 -38.25 -38.03 3.02
CA LEU A 611 -38.15 -37.86 4.48
C LEU A 611 -39.28 -37.01 5.06
N PHE A 612 -39.76 -35.98 4.35
CA PHE A 612 -40.88 -35.15 4.81
C PHE A 612 -42.20 -35.93 4.86
N PHE A 613 -42.38 -36.88 3.95
CA PHE A 613 -43.57 -37.73 3.93
C PHE A 613 -43.50 -38.80 5.02
N LEU A 614 -42.32 -39.40 5.23
CA LEU A 614 -42.15 -40.45 6.24
C LEU A 614 -42.12 -39.92 7.68
N GLU A 615 -41.74 -38.66 7.90
CA GLU A 615 -41.66 -38.09 9.25
C GLU A 615 -43.04 -37.70 9.80
N PRO A 616 -43.54 -38.35 10.88
CA PRO A 616 -44.88 -38.09 11.40
C PRO A 616 -45.07 -36.67 11.93
N ARG A 617 -44.01 -36.00 12.38
CA ARG A 617 -44.06 -34.63 12.92
C ARG A 617 -44.22 -33.56 11.84
N VAL A 618 -43.94 -33.88 10.58
CA VAL A 618 -44.13 -32.96 9.45
C VAL A 618 -45.57 -33.12 8.94
N LEU A 619 -46.39 -32.09 9.12
CA LEU A 619 -47.77 -32.07 8.68
C LEU A 619 -47.85 -31.56 7.24
N LEU A 620 -48.40 -32.38 6.35
CA LEU A 620 -48.57 -32.05 4.94
C LEU A 620 -50.06 -32.14 4.59
N HIS A 621 -50.68 -31.01 4.29
CA HIS A 621 -52.09 -30.97 3.90
C HIS A 621 -52.23 -30.79 2.39
N LEU A 622 -53.11 -31.58 1.78
CA LEU A 622 -53.37 -31.61 0.33
C LEU A 622 -53.68 -30.22 -0.25
N ASN A 623 -54.43 -29.41 0.50
CA ASN A 623 -54.91 -28.08 0.08
C ASN A 623 -54.05 -26.93 0.62
N SER A 624 -52.82 -27.23 1.07
CA SER A 624 -51.89 -26.24 1.60
C SER A 624 -50.64 -26.14 0.74
N TYR A 625 -50.08 -24.94 0.67
CA TYR A 625 -48.74 -24.73 0.16
C TYR A 625 -47.70 -25.42 1.09
N PRO A 626 -46.70 -26.15 0.56
CA PRO A 626 -46.29 -26.24 -0.86
C PRO A 626 -46.88 -27.43 -1.64
N ILE A 627 -47.74 -28.26 -1.02
CA ILE A 627 -48.28 -29.48 -1.65
C ILE A 627 -49.21 -29.18 -2.83
N THR A 628 -50.04 -28.15 -2.74
CA THR A 628 -50.90 -27.72 -3.86
C THR A 628 -50.08 -27.40 -5.11
N GLU A 629 -48.96 -26.71 -4.93
CA GLU A 629 -48.06 -26.32 -6.02
C GLU A 629 -47.30 -27.52 -6.60
N LEU A 630 -46.84 -28.43 -5.72
CA LEU A 630 -46.19 -29.68 -6.12
C LEU A 630 -47.09 -30.51 -7.04
N LEU A 631 -48.36 -30.70 -6.66
CA LEU A 631 -49.31 -31.48 -7.45
C LEU A 631 -49.72 -30.77 -8.74
N ALA A 632 -49.89 -29.44 -8.70
CA ALA A 632 -50.24 -28.65 -9.89
C ALA A 632 -49.15 -28.72 -10.98
N LYS A 633 -47.89 -28.91 -10.59
CA LYS A 633 -46.73 -29.00 -11.48
C LYS A 633 -46.14 -30.41 -11.57
N TRP A 634 -46.93 -31.43 -11.24
CA TRP A 634 -46.51 -32.81 -11.38
C TRP A 634 -46.36 -33.15 -12.86
N ASN A 635 -45.15 -33.52 -13.29
CA ASN A 635 -44.78 -34.00 -14.61
C ASN A 635 -43.54 -34.92 -14.50
N GLU A 636 -43.76 -36.24 -14.47
CA GLU A 636 -42.70 -37.25 -14.28
C GLU A 636 -41.76 -37.33 -15.48
N PHE A 637 -42.23 -36.95 -16.67
CA PHE A 637 -41.44 -36.94 -17.90
C PHE A 637 -40.43 -35.79 -17.92
N GLU A 638 -40.84 -34.61 -17.46
CA GLU A 638 -39.96 -33.45 -17.36
C GLU A 638 -39.12 -33.43 -16.07
N ASN A 639 -39.59 -34.09 -15.01
CA ASN A 639 -38.98 -34.05 -13.68
C ASN A 639 -38.75 -35.47 -13.12
N PRO A 640 -37.64 -36.14 -13.46
CA PRO A 640 -37.39 -37.53 -13.04
C PRO A 640 -37.39 -37.75 -11.52
N TRP A 641 -37.04 -36.74 -10.71
CA TRP A 641 -37.14 -36.82 -9.25
C TRP A 641 -38.58 -37.05 -8.75
N GLN A 642 -39.61 -36.61 -9.48
CA GLN A 642 -41.01 -36.83 -9.11
C GLN A 642 -41.40 -38.30 -9.26
N TYR A 643 -40.96 -38.95 -10.36
CA TYR A 643 -41.10 -40.39 -10.55
C TYR A 643 -40.46 -41.16 -9.38
N HIS A 644 -39.21 -40.85 -9.06
CA HIS A 644 -38.50 -41.50 -7.96
C HIS A 644 -39.18 -41.27 -6.61
N LEU A 645 -39.68 -40.05 -6.35
CA LEU A 645 -40.39 -39.72 -5.12
C LEU A 645 -41.65 -40.58 -4.98
N ARG A 646 -42.52 -40.61 -6.00
CA ARG A 646 -43.74 -41.44 -5.99
C ARG A 646 -43.41 -42.91 -5.74
N ARG A 647 -42.43 -43.46 -6.45
CA ARG A 647 -42.02 -44.88 -6.28
C ARG A 647 -41.54 -45.18 -4.86
N MET A 648 -40.80 -44.28 -4.22
CA MET A 648 -40.39 -44.46 -2.82
C MET A 648 -41.56 -44.37 -1.85
N LEU A 649 -42.54 -43.50 -2.11
CA LEU A 649 -43.75 -43.39 -1.30
C LEU A 649 -44.66 -44.60 -1.43
N GLU A 650 -44.81 -45.17 -2.64
CA GLU A 650 -45.54 -46.43 -2.88
C GLU A 650 -44.96 -47.59 -2.07
N VAL A 651 -43.63 -47.72 -2.04
CA VAL A 651 -42.95 -48.76 -1.26
C VAL A 651 -43.18 -48.59 0.25
N ASN A 652 -43.36 -47.36 0.72
CA ASN A 652 -43.53 -47.02 2.13
C ASN A 652 -44.97 -46.63 2.50
N GLU A 653 -45.98 -46.99 1.69
CA GLU A 653 -47.37 -46.56 1.85
C GLU A 653 -47.94 -46.86 3.25
N SER A 654 -47.55 -48.00 3.83
CA SER A 654 -47.95 -48.43 5.17
C SER A 654 -47.42 -47.55 6.30
N SER A 655 -46.37 -46.76 6.05
CA SER A 655 -45.76 -45.84 7.02
C SER A 655 -46.28 -44.41 6.89
N LEU A 656 -47.12 -44.13 5.88
CA LEU A 656 -47.69 -42.80 5.65
C LEU A 656 -48.93 -42.56 6.52
N SER A 657 -49.13 -41.32 6.97
CA SER A 657 -50.40 -40.90 7.57
C SER A 657 -51.51 -40.88 6.52
N ALA A 658 -52.77 -40.94 6.96
CA ALA A 658 -53.93 -40.92 6.05
C ALA A 658 -53.92 -39.70 5.09
N GLU A 659 -53.53 -38.52 5.59
CA GLU A 659 -53.42 -37.30 4.78
C GLU A 659 -52.31 -37.43 3.71
N LYS A 660 -51.17 -38.03 4.06
CA LYS A 660 -50.06 -38.25 3.14
C LYS A 660 -50.35 -39.36 2.12
N GLN A 661 -51.14 -40.36 2.50
CA GLN A 661 -51.68 -41.38 1.57
C GLN A 661 -52.61 -40.73 0.53
N GLN A 662 -53.45 -39.77 0.92
CA GLN A 662 -54.27 -39.02 -0.04
C GLN A 662 -53.42 -38.23 -1.05
N ILE A 663 -52.32 -37.61 -0.59
CA ILE A 663 -51.37 -36.93 -1.49
C ILE A 663 -50.74 -37.93 -2.47
N LEU A 664 -50.32 -39.12 -2.00
CA LEU A 664 -49.77 -40.17 -2.86
C LEU A 664 -50.79 -40.64 -3.92
N ILE A 665 -52.05 -40.83 -3.55
CA ILE A 665 -53.12 -41.20 -4.49
C ILE A 665 -53.25 -40.15 -5.60
N GLN A 666 -53.18 -38.85 -5.26
CA GLN A 666 -53.18 -37.80 -6.27
C GLN A 666 -51.95 -37.90 -7.18
N MET A 667 -50.74 -38.07 -6.64
CA MET A 667 -49.52 -38.24 -7.45
C MET A 667 -49.66 -39.39 -8.46
N ILE A 668 -50.21 -40.54 -8.05
CA ILE A 668 -50.46 -41.69 -8.92
C ILE A 668 -51.47 -41.35 -10.04
N GLN A 669 -52.56 -40.66 -9.69
CA GLN A 669 -53.58 -40.25 -10.67
C GLN A 669 -53.01 -39.29 -11.73
N TRP A 670 -52.12 -38.38 -11.34
CA TRP A 670 -51.45 -37.48 -12.28
C TRP A 670 -50.41 -38.21 -13.15
N GLY A 671 -49.65 -39.13 -12.57
CA GLY A 671 -48.67 -39.95 -13.31
C GLY A 671 -49.31 -40.87 -14.36
N LEU A 672 -50.56 -41.32 -14.16
CA LEU A 672 -51.30 -42.12 -15.15
C LEU A 672 -51.93 -41.30 -16.29
N ARG A 673 -51.99 -39.96 -16.16
CA ARG A 673 -52.56 -39.05 -17.17
C ARG A 673 -51.52 -38.49 -18.14
N GLN A 674 -50.25 -38.76 -17.90
CA GLN A 674 -49.09 -38.35 -18.69
C GLN A 674 -48.58 -39.54 -19.49
#